data_AF-A0A8J2Y8B2-F1
#
_entry.id   AF-A0A8J2Y8B2-F1
#
_cell.length_a   1.000
_cell.length_b   1.000
_cell.length_c   1.000
_cell.angle_alpha   90.00
_cell.angle_beta   90.00
_cell.angle_gamma   90.00
#
_symmetry.space_group_name_H-M   'P 1'
#
loop_
_entity.id
_entity.type
_entity.pdbx_description
1 polymer ?
#
loop_
_entity_poly.entity_id
_entity_poly.type
_entity_poly.pdbx_seq_one_letter_code
_entity_poly.pdbx_strand_id
1 'polypeptide(L)'
;MEKNSPLLHFKMKFLGVLLLIFVFNTLHSQNDYTIHFQEDIIEFPENIQTFDWNQMPEKSHFNDGFYGWVQFYETPNQIVQDRFRNANLQLIEYIPHKTYLFYFPENTSISFLQYNGVRGIIPLDASFKISKELNYPPFEPWAMDGTNYLVTLQYHENVTSDFVINKLKELQITVKQEYKNSNLIDLSIPDNCLEELANLPFVKWIELIIAPDVKDDTRGRSLHRANGLDPQTSVGNNYTGVGVGVLVRDDGIVGPHIDFQGRLDNSQASGTGQTHGDGVAGIMAGAGNLNPRMRGMAAGADVYVSNYASNFLDTPTQNLINNDLVQITNSSYSNGCNDGYTTTARTVDLQSNDIPSLLHVFSAGNSNNNNCGYGAGTQWGNITGGHKQGKNVIATANVFYNATLVASSSRGPAHDGRIKPDITANGQNQNSTSENNQYLVFGGTSGAAPGIAGVSAQLYELYAELNGGNHPPSSLIKAALLNTANDYGNVGPDFKFGWGIVNGTRAGKLIEDERYLTDEISQGNSNTHTINVPTGTSQVRFMVYWNDPAATPGANPALVNDLDLVVTNPSNDTFLPWILDPTPNPTNLDTPATNGVDNLNNMEQVLINDPDSGNYDIEITGSNVPVGPQEYFVVYEIITDQLVLTYPNGEESFFPNAQETIHWDATNTSDDFLLEYSTDSGSSWNTITTVNNSLRLYDWSVPNEITGNAMVRVSSGSLQDESDNEFSIADFVGGVIQVTQVCPEEASFNWNAVADAESYDFYLLGENYMEIVGSSTTSNITVPITNPDDELWFAVVAKNDTEEWISRRSNAQFYGGGLLNCSLANDVALLSINNDPSEFNFVCNPEPVVISATVANTGLDPQSNITIRYQINSEPVVEENISTTLNSGDQIDYEFDATLELEDSGEYTLMVEIELTGDENPSNDDQSIDFYSISEATSLDFSEDFETNGFPPSGWQILNPDNDDTWEERSGILGSDGATGISAYFNNFSYNAEGEEDVFQTEIFDLTFATSAQMTFDLAKAQYSTGFSDGLRVEISTDCGQTFATVYEKSGLDLSTMPSYITSNWTPSSAGNWRQEQVDLTDYLGELVQFRFINVCGYGNSTFIDNINVEGFLSNQNFENLQFTMYPNPASNEVFLRFGNAPASDLEINISNALGQTVYQSNSVKLNGDQTAILNVSGYATGLYFISIKQDNSTIIKKLIVK
;
A
#
# COMPACT_ATOMS: atom_id res chain seq x y z
N MET A 1 -66.38 -23.45 63.92
CA MET A 1 -65.25 -23.87 63.04
C MET A 1 -65.15 -22.84 61.92
N GLU A 2 -63.96 -22.67 61.36
CA GLU A 2 -63.65 -22.07 60.06
C GLU A 2 -64.23 -20.69 59.67
N LYS A 3 -63.34 -19.69 59.80
CA LYS A 3 -62.85 -18.77 58.76
C LYS A 3 -63.79 -17.90 57.89
N ASN A 4 -63.36 -16.63 57.86
CA ASN A 4 -63.27 -15.68 56.75
C ASN A 4 -64.34 -14.59 56.60
N SER A 5 -63.84 -13.45 56.06
CA SER A 5 -64.37 -12.09 56.17
C SER A 5 -64.77 -11.58 54.77
N PRO A 6 -65.73 -10.63 54.65
CA PRO A 6 -66.40 -10.39 53.37
C PRO A 6 -65.74 -9.35 52.46
N LEU A 7 -66.19 -9.36 51.21
CA LEU A 7 -65.92 -8.38 50.17
C LEU A 7 -67.01 -7.28 50.11
N LEU A 8 -66.65 -6.19 49.42
CA LEU A 8 -67.50 -5.12 48.86
C LEU A 8 -68.08 -4.01 49.78
N HIS A 9 -67.77 -2.78 49.34
CA HIS A 9 -68.64 -1.59 49.28
C HIS A 9 -68.87 -0.74 50.55
N PHE A 10 -68.03 0.30 50.68
CA PHE A 10 -68.55 1.67 50.80
C PHE A 10 -67.90 2.57 49.73
N LYS A 11 -68.68 3.48 49.13
CA LYS A 11 -68.24 4.36 48.03
C LYS A 11 -67.80 5.75 48.53
N MET A 12 -67.13 6.49 47.64
CA MET A 12 -66.96 7.97 47.67
C MET A 12 -66.19 8.56 48.86
N LYS A 13 -64.85 8.38 48.90
CA LYS A 13 -63.89 9.42 49.38
C LYS A 13 -62.40 9.14 49.08
N PHE A 14 -62.04 8.71 47.86
CA PHE A 14 -60.62 8.43 47.52
C PHE A 14 -60.15 8.90 46.13
N LEU A 15 -60.99 9.60 45.35
CA LEU A 15 -60.64 10.07 43.99
C LEU A 15 -59.85 11.41 43.96
N GLY A 16 -59.36 11.88 45.10
CA GLY A 16 -58.64 13.16 45.24
C GLY A 16 -57.31 13.05 45.99
N VAL A 17 -56.77 11.83 46.11
CA VAL A 17 -55.51 11.56 46.83
C VAL A 17 -54.52 10.73 46.00
N LEU A 18 -54.98 9.87 45.08
CA LEU A 18 -54.08 9.20 44.13
C LEU A 18 -53.49 10.15 43.06
N LEU A 19 -54.19 11.23 42.70
CA LEU A 19 -53.75 12.18 41.67
C LEU A 19 -52.65 13.16 42.14
N LEU A 20 -52.07 12.92 43.32
CA LEU A 20 -51.09 13.80 43.97
C LEU A 20 -49.79 13.07 44.39
N ILE A 21 -49.63 11.81 43.94
CA ILE A 21 -48.43 10.99 44.18
C ILE A 21 -47.66 10.72 42.85
N PHE A 22 -48.27 11.04 41.70
CA PHE A 22 -47.69 10.81 40.36
C PHE A 22 -47.05 12.07 39.72
N VAL A 23 -46.70 13.09 40.52
CA VAL A 23 -46.15 14.39 40.02
C VAL A 23 -44.87 14.81 40.75
N PHE A 24 -44.36 14.01 41.68
CA PHE A 24 -43.08 14.26 42.38
C PHE A 24 -42.21 13.01 42.45
N ASN A 25 -41.91 12.45 41.28
CA ASN A 25 -40.67 11.73 41.01
C ASN A 25 -39.96 12.42 39.84
N THR A 26 -39.64 13.71 39.99
CA THR A 26 -38.50 14.29 39.30
C THR A 26 -37.27 13.58 39.86
N LEU A 27 -36.83 12.52 39.16
CA LEU A 27 -35.46 12.05 39.30
C LEU A 27 -34.56 13.27 39.14
N HIS A 28 -33.88 13.68 40.20
CA HIS A 28 -32.63 14.37 40.00
C HIS A 28 -31.68 13.29 39.49
N SER A 29 -31.63 13.14 38.17
CA SER A 29 -30.37 12.74 37.57
C SER A 29 -29.36 13.74 38.09
N GLN A 30 -28.33 13.27 38.78
CA GLN A 30 -27.14 14.08 38.92
C GLN A 30 -26.55 14.09 37.52
N ASN A 31 -26.68 15.21 36.80
CA ASN A 31 -25.92 15.42 35.56
C ASN A 31 -24.45 15.16 35.93
N ASP A 32 -23.89 14.05 35.45
CA ASP A 32 -22.53 13.70 35.80
C ASP A 32 -21.57 14.50 34.93
N TYR A 33 -20.87 15.42 35.59
CA TYR A 33 -19.88 16.32 35.01
C TYR A 33 -18.46 15.81 35.23
N THR A 34 -18.30 14.60 35.79
CA THR A 34 -17.03 13.92 35.95
C THR A 34 -16.59 13.38 34.60
N ILE A 35 -15.33 13.58 34.21
CA ILE A 35 -14.79 13.06 32.96
C ILE A 35 -13.99 11.80 33.26
N HIS A 36 -14.29 10.71 32.55
CA HIS A 36 -13.39 9.57 32.43
C HIS A 36 -12.45 9.82 31.24
N PHE A 37 -11.15 9.79 31.50
CA PHE A 37 -10.12 10.01 30.47
C PHE A 37 -8.93 9.10 30.78
N GLN A 38 -8.55 8.25 29.82
CA GLN A 38 -7.65 7.12 30.08
C GLN A 38 -8.15 6.25 31.26
N GLU A 39 -7.43 6.25 32.38
CA GLU A 39 -7.78 5.58 33.65
C GLU A 39 -8.13 6.57 34.78
N ASP A 40 -8.06 7.88 34.52
CA ASP A 40 -8.31 8.94 35.49
C ASP A 40 -9.78 9.37 35.56
N ILE A 41 -10.17 9.90 36.73
CA ILE A 41 -11.51 10.41 37.04
C ILE A 41 -11.40 11.90 37.40
N ILE A 42 -11.82 12.77 36.49
CA ILE A 42 -11.55 14.22 36.54
C ILE A 42 -12.82 14.97 36.96
N GLU A 43 -12.81 15.47 38.20
CA GLU A 43 -13.86 16.30 38.82
C GLU A 43 -13.85 17.73 38.26
N PHE A 44 -14.71 18.01 37.28
CA PHE A 44 -14.70 19.30 36.57
C PHE A 44 -15.37 20.43 37.39
N PRO A 45 -14.68 21.55 37.67
CA PRO A 45 -15.19 22.61 38.54
C PRO A 45 -16.16 23.57 37.84
N GLU A 46 -17.27 23.90 38.49
CA GLU A 46 -18.20 24.96 38.08
C GLU A 46 -17.64 26.36 38.41
N ASN A 47 -16.63 26.78 37.67
CA ASN A 47 -15.85 27.99 37.97
C ASN A 47 -16.16 29.20 37.09
N ILE A 48 -17.05 29.10 36.08
CA ILE A 48 -17.27 30.17 35.08
C ILE A 48 -17.78 31.50 35.67
N GLN A 49 -18.34 31.48 36.87
CA GLN A 49 -18.78 32.68 37.61
C GLN A 49 -17.62 33.43 38.30
N THR A 50 -16.47 32.78 38.45
CA THR A 50 -15.26 33.28 39.13
C THR A 50 -14.00 33.19 38.26
N PHE A 51 -14.11 32.65 37.05
CA PHE A 51 -13.03 32.49 36.09
C PHE A 51 -12.48 33.85 35.62
N ASP A 52 -11.19 33.87 35.32
CA ASP A 52 -10.43 35.05 34.91
C ASP A 52 -9.25 34.58 34.06
N TRP A 53 -9.14 35.11 32.83
CA TRP A 53 -8.06 34.75 31.91
C TRP A 53 -6.66 35.00 32.48
N ASN A 54 -6.52 35.96 33.39
CA ASN A 54 -5.25 36.24 34.10
C ASN A 54 -4.81 35.14 35.07
N GLN A 55 -5.61 34.08 35.25
CA GLN A 55 -5.32 32.92 36.10
C GLN A 55 -4.98 31.65 35.29
N MET A 56 -5.09 31.69 33.96
CA MET A 56 -4.59 30.61 33.10
C MET A 56 -3.05 30.60 33.14
N PRO A 57 -2.40 29.42 33.21
CA PRO A 57 -0.95 29.31 33.30
C PRO A 57 -0.29 29.43 31.92
N GLU A 58 0.99 29.79 31.89
CA GLU A 58 1.79 29.97 30.66
C GLU A 58 1.75 28.73 29.73
N LYS A 59 1.75 27.52 30.30
CA LYS A 59 1.62 26.24 29.57
C LYS A 59 0.31 26.04 28.81
N SER A 60 -0.63 26.97 28.98
CA SER A 60 -1.92 27.02 28.32
C SER A 60 -2.07 28.27 27.44
N HIS A 61 -1.10 29.20 27.41
CA HIS A 61 -1.12 30.39 26.55
C HIS A 61 -0.36 30.12 25.24
N PHE A 62 -0.94 30.52 24.11
CA PHE A 62 -0.31 30.39 22.80
C PHE A 62 -0.74 31.52 21.87
N ASN A 63 0.24 32.28 21.37
CA ASN A 63 0.05 33.52 20.61
C ASN A 63 -0.89 34.52 21.35
N ASP A 64 -2.06 34.84 20.79
CA ASP A 64 -3.02 35.80 21.36
C ASP A 64 -4.21 35.09 22.06
N GLY A 65 -4.02 33.85 22.55
CA GLY A 65 -5.11 33.01 23.06
C GLY A 65 -4.67 31.88 23.99
N PHE A 66 -5.65 31.08 24.44
CA PHE A 66 -5.44 30.00 25.38
C PHE A 66 -6.00 28.66 24.90
N TYR A 67 -5.26 27.59 25.17
CA TYR A 67 -5.72 26.21 25.18
C TYR A 67 -6.24 25.79 26.56
N GLY A 68 -7.22 24.89 26.58
CA GLY A 68 -7.71 24.29 27.81
C GLY A 68 -8.88 23.35 27.53
N TRP A 69 -9.50 22.86 28.60
CA TRP A 69 -10.79 22.18 28.51
C TRP A 69 -11.90 23.11 28.96
N VAL A 70 -13.01 23.12 28.21
CA VAL A 70 -14.23 23.86 28.52
C VAL A 70 -15.39 22.89 28.61
N GLN A 71 -16.15 22.95 29.71
CA GLN A 71 -17.33 22.11 29.90
C GLN A 71 -18.59 22.97 29.92
N PHE A 72 -19.67 22.45 29.33
CA PHE A 72 -20.98 23.09 29.27
C PHE A 72 -21.97 22.44 30.24
N TYR A 73 -23.02 23.17 30.65
CA TYR A 73 -24.12 22.59 31.44
C TYR A 73 -24.90 21.55 30.63
N GLU A 74 -25.16 21.85 29.35
CA GLU A 74 -25.82 21.00 28.36
C GLU A 74 -25.00 21.04 27.07
N THR A 75 -24.98 19.96 26.29
CA THR A 75 -24.19 19.88 25.05
C THR A 75 -24.59 21.02 24.09
N PRO A 76 -23.64 21.82 23.57
CA PRO A 76 -23.89 22.85 22.58
C PRO A 76 -24.78 22.37 21.43
N ASN A 77 -26.00 22.92 21.34
CA ASN A 77 -26.84 22.73 20.15
C ASN A 77 -26.26 23.50 18.95
N GLN A 78 -26.75 23.21 17.74
CA GLN A 78 -26.24 23.79 16.49
C GLN A 78 -26.11 25.33 16.55
N ILE A 79 -27.10 26.01 17.13
CA ILE A 79 -27.11 27.48 17.27
C ILE A 79 -25.98 27.97 18.20
N VAL A 80 -25.56 27.18 19.19
CA VAL A 80 -24.38 27.48 20.02
C VAL A 80 -23.08 27.12 19.29
N GLN A 81 -22.98 25.95 18.67
CA GLN A 81 -21.81 25.54 17.87
C GLN A 81 -21.49 26.60 16.80
N ASP A 82 -22.50 27.03 16.04
CA ASP A 82 -22.39 28.08 15.03
C ASP A 82 -22.01 29.44 15.63
N ARG A 83 -22.49 29.80 16.82
CA ARG A 83 -22.09 31.05 17.50
C ARG A 83 -20.62 31.05 17.92
N PHE A 84 -20.09 29.91 18.39
CA PHE A 84 -18.68 29.78 18.71
C PHE A 84 -17.83 29.89 17.44
N ARG A 85 -18.19 29.14 16.39
CA ARG A 85 -17.54 29.20 15.07
C ARG A 85 -17.53 30.63 14.50
N ASN A 86 -18.68 31.33 14.49
CA ASN A 86 -18.79 32.72 14.03
C ASN A 86 -18.13 33.77 14.95
N ALA A 87 -17.73 33.41 16.17
CA ALA A 87 -17.01 34.27 17.10
C ALA A 87 -15.48 34.00 17.10
N ASN A 88 -14.99 33.13 16.20
CA ASN A 88 -13.62 32.61 16.18
C ASN A 88 -13.22 31.94 17.52
N LEU A 89 -14.18 31.30 18.19
CA LEU A 89 -13.96 30.49 19.39
C LEU A 89 -13.94 29.02 18.96
N GLN A 90 -12.75 28.43 18.91
CA GLN A 90 -12.59 27.06 18.43
C GLN A 90 -12.91 26.07 19.55
N LEU A 91 -14.03 25.34 19.42
CA LEU A 91 -14.18 24.02 20.03
C LEU A 91 -13.50 23.06 19.06
N ILE A 92 -12.34 22.51 19.44
CA ILE A 92 -11.46 21.76 18.55
C ILE A 92 -11.86 20.30 18.53
N GLU A 93 -12.01 19.70 19.72
CA GLU A 93 -12.28 18.27 19.88
C GLU A 93 -13.28 18.05 21.00
N TYR A 94 -14.14 17.06 20.85
CA TYR A 94 -15.01 16.61 21.93
C TYR A 94 -14.27 15.68 22.89
N ILE A 95 -14.63 15.79 24.15
CA ILE A 95 -14.23 14.93 25.26
C ILE A 95 -15.52 14.55 26.01
N PRO A 96 -15.73 13.29 26.39
CA PRO A 96 -16.95 12.84 27.06
C PRO A 96 -17.41 13.74 28.22
N HIS A 97 -18.72 13.68 28.51
CA HIS A 97 -19.39 14.55 29.49
C HIS A 97 -19.32 16.04 29.15
N LYS A 98 -19.80 16.42 27.95
CA LYS A 98 -20.10 17.81 27.54
C LYS A 98 -18.87 18.73 27.53
N THR A 99 -17.69 18.15 27.33
CA THR A 99 -16.39 18.84 27.44
C THR A 99 -15.72 18.95 26.08
N TYR A 100 -14.93 20.00 25.88
CA TYR A 100 -14.19 20.21 24.64
C TYR A 100 -12.78 20.70 24.93
N LEU A 101 -11.82 20.21 24.15
CA LEU A 101 -10.55 20.91 23.94
C LEU A 101 -10.85 22.19 23.14
N PHE A 102 -10.37 23.34 23.60
CA PHE A 102 -10.65 24.62 22.95
C PHE A 102 -9.39 25.44 22.63
N TYR A 103 -9.51 26.37 21.68
CA TYR A 103 -8.63 27.54 21.56
C TYR A 103 -9.47 28.82 21.47
N PHE A 104 -9.35 29.68 22.50
CA PHE A 104 -10.10 30.94 22.62
C PHE A 104 -9.12 32.12 22.77
N PRO A 105 -9.30 33.24 22.06
CA PRO A 105 -8.48 34.45 22.25
C PRO A 105 -8.52 34.97 23.69
N GLU A 106 -7.43 35.58 24.16
CA GLU A 106 -7.28 36.03 25.56
C GLU A 106 -8.30 37.12 25.99
N ASN A 107 -8.91 37.79 25.02
CA ASN A 107 -9.93 38.81 25.23
C ASN A 107 -11.38 38.28 25.18
N THR A 108 -11.57 36.95 25.10
CA THR A 108 -12.88 36.30 24.98
C THR A 108 -13.81 36.69 26.13
N SER A 109 -15.01 37.16 25.79
CA SER A 109 -15.96 37.66 26.79
C SER A 109 -16.52 36.54 27.65
N ILE A 110 -16.19 36.53 28.94
CA ILE A 110 -16.74 35.59 29.93
C ILE A 110 -18.28 35.65 29.94
N SER A 111 -18.89 36.83 29.77
CA SER A 111 -20.34 36.96 29.66
C SER A 111 -20.94 36.35 28.39
N PHE A 112 -20.18 36.23 27.29
CA PHE A 112 -20.59 35.46 26.12
C PHE A 112 -20.54 33.95 26.40
N LEU A 113 -19.47 33.46 27.05
CA LEU A 113 -19.34 32.06 27.43
C LEU A 113 -20.48 31.63 28.38
N GLN A 114 -20.75 32.43 29.42
CA GLN A 114 -21.88 32.24 30.33
C GLN A 114 -23.23 32.27 29.60
N TYR A 115 -23.45 33.22 28.67
CA TYR A 115 -24.71 33.32 27.91
C TYR A 115 -24.97 32.11 27.01
N ASN A 116 -23.91 31.44 26.54
CA ASN A 116 -23.98 30.25 25.70
C ASN A 116 -23.75 28.94 26.47
N GLY A 117 -23.89 28.93 27.80
CA GLY A 117 -24.01 27.71 28.60
C GLY A 117 -22.72 27.04 29.07
N VAL A 118 -21.57 27.71 28.98
CA VAL A 118 -20.33 27.22 29.62
C VAL A 118 -20.53 27.14 31.14
N ARG A 119 -20.14 26.00 31.74
CA ARG A 119 -20.15 25.69 33.17
C ARG A 119 -18.80 25.98 33.84
N GLY A 120 -17.70 25.70 33.14
CA GLY A 120 -16.35 25.95 33.64
C GLY A 120 -15.26 25.82 32.58
N ILE A 121 -14.06 26.28 32.93
CA ILE A 121 -12.83 26.16 32.14
C ILE A 121 -11.70 25.70 33.07
N ILE A 122 -10.90 24.73 32.63
CA ILE A 122 -9.65 24.33 33.29
C ILE A 122 -8.46 24.44 32.32
N PRO A 123 -7.24 24.71 32.81
CA PRO A 123 -6.04 24.64 31.98
C PRO A 123 -5.77 23.20 31.53
N LEU A 124 -5.03 23.07 30.43
CA LEU A 124 -4.55 21.77 29.96
C LEU A 124 -3.31 21.36 30.77
N ASP A 125 -3.51 20.58 31.83
CA ASP A 125 -2.43 20.04 32.66
C ASP A 125 -1.62 18.97 31.92
N ALA A 126 -0.36 18.79 32.33
CA ALA A 126 0.61 17.95 31.60
C ALA A 126 0.18 16.48 31.55
N SER A 127 -0.44 15.97 32.60
CA SER A 127 -0.99 14.61 32.68
C SER A 127 -2.09 14.36 31.64
N PHE A 128 -2.85 15.38 31.22
CA PHE A 128 -3.90 15.23 30.21
C PHE A 128 -3.36 15.11 28.78
N LYS A 129 -2.03 15.24 28.60
CA LYS A 129 -1.34 15.19 27.30
C LYS A 129 -0.41 13.98 27.17
N ILE A 130 -0.35 13.10 28.16
CA ILE A 130 0.58 11.97 28.24
C ILE A 130 -0.27 10.70 28.26
N SER A 131 -0.02 9.75 27.35
CA SER A 131 -0.73 8.46 27.34
C SER A 131 -0.40 7.63 28.58
N LYS A 132 -1.33 6.77 29.01
CA LYS A 132 -1.23 6.06 30.28
C LYS A 132 0.00 5.15 30.34
N GLU A 133 0.41 4.58 29.21
CA GLU A 133 1.55 3.66 29.06
C GLU A 133 2.85 4.31 29.56
N LEU A 134 3.05 5.60 29.27
CA LEU A 134 4.21 6.38 29.68
C LEU A 134 4.34 6.55 31.20
N ASN A 135 3.28 6.28 31.97
CA ASN A 135 3.31 6.32 33.44
C ASN A 135 3.82 5.01 34.08
N TYR A 136 4.05 3.94 33.29
CA TYR A 136 4.38 2.60 33.80
C TYR A 136 5.72 2.01 33.28
N PRO A 137 6.86 2.72 33.41
CA PRO A 137 8.18 2.18 33.02
C PRO A 137 8.63 1.00 33.91
N PRO A 138 9.55 0.13 33.44
CA PRO A 138 10.31 0.24 32.19
C PRO A 138 9.51 -0.21 30.96
N PHE A 139 9.80 0.40 29.82
CA PHE A 139 9.22 0.04 28.53
C PHE A 139 10.01 -1.08 27.85
N GLU A 140 9.39 -1.75 26.87
CA GLU A 140 10.01 -2.80 26.07
C GLU A 140 11.12 -2.24 25.16
N PRO A 141 12.11 -3.06 24.71
CA PRO A 141 13.28 -2.57 23.98
C PRO A 141 13.01 -1.78 22.70
N TRP A 142 11.86 -2.00 22.04
CA TRP A 142 11.46 -1.26 20.84
C TRP A 142 11.02 0.18 21.14
N ALA A 143 10.67 0.50 22.38
CA ALA A 143 10.28 1.83 22.85
C ALA A 143 11.47 2.68 23.34
N MET A 144 12.70 2.19 23.18
CA MET A 144 13.90 2.70 23.85
C MET A 144 15.00 3.08 22.86
N ASP A 145 15.49 4.31 22.93
CA ASP A 145 16.67 4.80 22.20
C ASP A 145 17.86 4.90 23.18
N GLY A 146 18.47 3.75 23.48
CA GLY A 146 19.50 3.61 24.50
C GLY A 146 18.95 3.79 25.92
N THR A 147 19.00 5.01 26.45
CA THR A 147 18.38 5.41 27.73
C THR A 147 17.19 6.34 27.56
N ASN A 148 16.93 6.81 26.34
CA ASN A 148 15.83 7.70 26.01
C ASN A 148 14.55 6.91 25.69
N TYR A 149 13.39 7.54 25.86
CA TYR A 149 12.11 6.98 25.43
C TYR A 149 11.79 7.44 24.00
N LEU A 150 11.27 6.52 23.20
CA LEU A 150 10.71 6.83 21.87
C LEU A 150 9.22 7.10 21.99
N VAL A 151 8.79 8.29 21.56
CA VAL A 151 7.42 8.78 21.71
C VAL A 151 6.91 9.44 20.43
N THR A 152 5.63 9.25 20.13
CA THR A 152 4.91 9.98 19.07
C THR A 152 4.21 11.18 19.71
N LEU A 153 4.53 12.39 19.23
CA LEU A 153 3.95 13.65 19.71
C LEU A 153 2.94 14.19 18.71
N GLN A 154 1.74 14.54 19.19
CA GLN A 154 0.78 15.35 18.43
C GLN A 154 0.86 16.83 18.86
N TYR A 155 0.88 17.73 17.88
CA TYR A 155 0.77 19.19 18.10
C TYR A 155 -0.57 19.74 17.57
N HIS A 156 -0.95 20.96 18.00
CA HIS A 156 -2.19 21.58 17.52
C HIS A 156 -2.10 22.03 16.05
N GLU A 157 -3.14 21.78 15.26
CA GLU A 157 -3.16 21.97 13.78
C GLU A 157 -2.95 23.43 13.31
N ASN A 158 -3.10 24.41 14.18
CA ASN A 158 -2.82 25.83 13.88
C ASN A 158 -1.34 26.22 14.13
N VAL A 159 -0.49 25.26 14.49
CA VAL A 159 0.97 25.40 14.69
C VAL A 159 1.69 24.74 13.53
N THR A 160 2.73 25.38 12.99
CA THR A 160 3.58 24.81 11.93
C THR A 160 4.63 23.87 12.51
N SER A 161 4.93 22.75 11.85
CA SER A 161 6.01 21.82 12.26
C SER A 161 7.36 22.52 12.42
N ASP A 162 7.72 23.45 11.54
CA ASP A 162 8.88 24.36 11.66
C ASP A 162 9.04 24.96 13.07
N PHE A 163 7.94 25.47 13.65
CA PHE A 163 7.94 26.08 14.98
C PHE A 163 8.14 25.04 16.07
N VAL A 164 7.48 23.88 15.94
CA VAL A 164 7.59 22.75 16.88
C VAL A 164 9.02 22.21 16.89
N ILE A 165 9.60 21.91 15.73
CA ILE A 165 10.95 21.36 15.57
C ILE A 165 11.99 22.33 16.12
N ASN A 166 11.88 23.63 15.85
CA ASN A 166 12.77 24.63 16.44
C ASN A 166 12.66 24.68 17.98
N LYS A 167 11.46 24.49 18.56
CA LYS A 167 11.27 24.44 20.02
C LYS A 167 11.77 23.15 20.67
N LEU A 168 11.59 22.00 20.02
CA LEU A 168 12.16 20.72 20.47
C LEU A 168 13.70 20.78 20.50
N LYS A 169 14.29 21.44 19.49
CA LYS A 169 15.74 21.68 19.39
C LYS A 169 16.29 22.60 20.49
N GLU A 170 15.51 23.57 20.97
CA GLU A 170 15.85 24.37 22.16
C GLU A 170 15.90 23.52 23.45
N LEU A 171 15.06 22.49 23.56
CA LEU A 171 15.02 21.53 24.68
C LEU A 171 15.97 20.34 24.53
N GLN A 172 16.82 20.33 23.49
CA GLN A 172 17.73 19.22 23.17
C GLN A 172 17.01 17.87 22.87
N ILE A 173 15.72 17.91 22.55
CA ILE A 173 14.94 16.74 22.14
C ILE A 173 15.26 16.39 20.68
N THR A 174 15.45 15.12 20.39
CA THR A 174 15.79 14.65 19.04
C THR A 174 14.53 14.25 18.28
N VAL A 175 14.26 14.92 17.16
CA VAL A 175 13.26 14.45 16.18
C VAL A 175 13.80 13.23 15.45
N LYS A 176 12.98 12.19 15.34
CA LYS A 176 13.27 10.94 14.62
C LYS A 176 12.55 10.90 13.27
N GLN A 177 11.29 11.33 13.22
CA GLN A 177 10.50 11.40 11.98
C GLN A 177 9.50 12.56 12.03
N GLU A 178 9.33 13.27 10.91
CA GLU A 178 8.25 14.24 10.68
C GLU A 178 7.30 13.68 9.63
N TYR A 179 5.99 13.67 9.92
CA TYR A 179 4.97 13.20 8.98
C TYR A 179 4.39 14.37 8.17
N LYS A 180 4.76 14.43 6.88
CA LYS A 180 4.22 15.45 5.95
C LYS A 180 2.69 15.38 5.92
N ASN A 181 2.04 16.54 5.83
CA ASN A 181 0.58 16.72 5.90
C ASN A 181 -0.08 16.23 7.20
N SER A 182 0.68 15.92 8.26
CA SER A 182 0.17 15.46 9.56
C SER A 182 0.70 16.30 10.72
N ASN A 183 -0.03 16.29 11.84
CA ASN A 183 0.36 16.95 13.08
C ASN A 183 1.11 16.03 14.07
N LEU A 184 1.73 14.96 13.55
CA LEU A 184 2.52 13.99 14.30
C LEU A 184 4.03 14.12 14.05
N ILE A 185 4.84 13.93 15.09
CA ILE A 185 6.31 13.88 15.02
C ILE A 185 6.80 12.81 16.00
N ASP A 186 7.65 11.88 15.56
CA ASP A 186 8.29 10.90 16.44
C ASP A 186 9.59 11.45 17.02
N LEU A 187 9.81 11.20 18.32
CA LEU A 187 10.86 11.84 19.12
C LEU A 187 11.63 10.81 19.96
N SER A 188 12.91 11.11 20.21
CA SER A 188 13.72 10.51 21.28
C SER A 188 13.88 11.54 22.40
N ILE A 189 13.31 11.24 23.57
CA ILE A 189 13.28 12.12 24.74
C ILE A 189 14.09 11.50 25.90
N PRO A 190 14.91 12.29 26.64
CA PRO A 190 15.51 11.81 27.88
C PRO A 190 14.45 11.42 28.92
N ASP A 191 14.76 10.44 29.78
CA ASP A 191 13.85 9.88 30.79
C ASP A 191 13.26 10.93 31.75
N ASN A 192 13.97 12.03 31.95
CA ASN A 192 13.58 13.15 32.80
C ASN A 192 12.85 14.30 32.08
N CYS A 193 12.63 14.25 30.76
CA CYS A 193 12.12 15.38 29.97
C CYS A 193 10.62 15.32 29.63
N LEU A 194 9.94 14.20 29.89
CA LEU A 194 8.52 14.01 29.53
C LEU A 194 7.59 15.09 30.12
N GLU A 195 7.75 15.45 31.40
CA GLU A 195 6.95 16.50 32.04
C GLU A 195 7.24 17.88 31.44
N GLU A 196 8.49 18.19 31.11
CA GLU A 196 8.85 19.48 30.50
C GLU A 196 8.26 19.62 29.08
N LEU A 197 8.33 18.55 28.28
CA LEU A 197 7.72 18.47 26.95
C LEU A 197 6.20 18.65 27.00
N ALA A 198 5.50 17.95 27.90
CA ALA A 198 4.05 18.07 28.04
C ALA A 198 3.60 19.47 28.52
N ASN A 199 4.42 20.17 29.33
CA ASN A 199 4.13 21.55 29.75
C ASN A 199 4.31 22.60 28.62
N LEU A 200 4.68 22.23 27.40
CA LEU A 200 4.71 23.16 26.26
C LEU A 200 3.29 23.43 25.70
N PRO A 201 2.93 24.70 25.40
CA PRO A 201 1.56 25.07 25.03
C PRO A 201 1.11 24.64 23.63
N PHE A 202 2.04 24.27 22.74
CA PHE A 202 1.71 23.74 21.41
C PHE A 202 1.50 22.21 21.40
N VAL A 203 1.89 21.52 22.48
CA VAL A 203 1.82 20.05 22.60
C VAL A 203 0.43 19.66 23.05
N LYS A 204 -0.19 18.78 22.26
CA LYS A 204 -1.55 18.31 22.40
C LYS A 204 -1.60 16.92 23.02
N TRP A 205 -0.74 16.02 22.56
CA TRP A 205 -0.65 14.64 23.02
C TRP A 205 0.78 14.07 22.87
N ILE A 206 1.11 13.06 23.67
CA ILE A 206 2.35 12.29 23.64
C ILE A 206 1.98 10.84 24.00
N GLU A 207 2.25 9.89 23.11
CA GLU A 207 2.13 8.45 23.39
C GLU A 207 3.47 7.74 23.12
N LEU A 208 3.64 6.50 23.58
CA LEU A 208 4.77 5.67 23.15
C LEU A 208 4.76 5.53 21.62
N ILE A 209 5.95 5.41 21.03
CA ILE A 209 6.06 5.08 19.59
C ILE A 209 5.33 3.76 19.28
N ILE A 210 4.89 3.58 18.04
CA ILE A 210 4.10 2.40 17.67
C ILE A 210 5.00 1.13 17.72
N ALA A 211 4.51 0.09 18.41
CA ALA A 211 5.24 -1.17 18.61
C ALA A 211 5.49 -1.94 17.29
N PRO A 212 6.50 -2.83 17.20
CA PRO A 212 6.77 -3.67 16.03
C PRO A 212 5.60 -4.56 15.61
N ASP A 213 5.65 -5.01 14.36
CA ASP A 213 4.57 -5.69 13.65
C ASP A 213 4.68 -7.24 13.66
N VAL A 214 3.56 -7.93 13.41
CA VAL A 214 3.43 -9.40 13.45
C VAL A 214 2.38 -9.89 12.43
N LYS A 215 2.61 -11.09 11.87
CA LYS A 215 1.86 -11.78 10.79
C LYS A 215 0.86 -12.83 11.28
N ASP A 216 -0.24 -13.02 10.55
CA ASP A 216 -1.33 -14.04 10.69
C ASP A 216 -1.81 -14.48 9.25
N ASP A 217 -2.80 -15.37 9.00
CA ASP A 217 -2.73 -16.15 7.73
C ASP A 217 -3.94 -16.80 6.89
N THR A 218 -5.29 -16.61 6.96
CA THR A 218 -6.35 -16.98 5.90
C THR A 218 -7.15 -18.32 5.74
N ARG A 219 -8.39 -18.22 5.17
CA ARG A 219 -9.14 -19.15 4.25
C ARG A 219 -10.44 -18.50 3.70
N GLY A 220 -10.81 -18.77 2.43
CA GLY A 220 -11.84 -18.01 1.70
C GLY A 220 -13.29 -18.57 1.58
N ARG A 221 -13.71 -18.79 0.32
CA ARG A 221 -14.79 -18.05 -0.40
C ARG A 221 -16.27 -18.37 -0.10
N SER A 222 -16.67 -19.65 -0.04
CA SER A 222 -18.10 -20.03 0.01
C SER A 222 -18.80 -19.67 1.33
N LEU A 223 -18.05 -19.63 2.44
CA LEU A 223 -18.59 -19.20 3.73
C LEU A 223 -18.93 -17.70 3.75
N HIS A 224 -18.22 -16.88 2.96
CA HIS A 224 -18.45 -15.43 2.87
C HIS A 224 -19.63 -15.05 1.96
N ARG A 225 -20.19 -16.02 1.21
CA ARG A 225 -21.20 -15.83 0.14
C ARG A 225 -20.71 -14.97 -1.05
N ALA A 226 -19.40 -14.76 -1.20
CA ALA A 226 -18.80 -14.10 -2.36
C ALA A 226 -19.14 -14.81 -3.70
N ASN A 227 -19.40 -16.13 -3.64
CA ASN A 227 -19.86 -16.94 -4.77
C ASN A 227 -21.27 -16.59 -5.26
N GLY A 228 -22.09 -15.87 -4.49
CA GLY A 228 -23.38 -15.34 -4.93
C GLY A 228 -23.32 -13.88 -5.38
N LEU A 229 -22.12 -13.31 -5.49
CA LEU A 229 -21.83 -12.01 -6.13
C LEU A 229 -20.95 -12.21 -7.38
N ASP A 230 -20.02 -13.16 -7.36
CA ASP A 230 -19.25 -13.66 -8.52
C ASP A 230 -19.52 -15.17 -8.67
N PRO A 231 -20.69 -15.55 -9.22
CA PRO A 231 -21.02 -16.96 -9.48
C PRO A 231 -20.24 -17.54 -10.66
N GLN A 232 -19.66 -16.69 -11.53
CA GLN A 232 -19.00 -17.05 -12.80
C GLN A 232 -19.96 -17.69 -13.82
N THR A 233 -21.23 -17.31 -13.78
CA THR A 233 -22.31 -17.87 -14.61
C THR A 233 -22.52 -17.10 -15.91
N SER A 234 -23.13 -17.76 -16.89
CA SER A 234 -23.65 -17.14 -18.10
C SER A 234 -24.91 -16.28 -17.87
N VAL A 235 -25.59 -16.49 -16.73
CA VAL A 235 -26.80 -15.77 -16.30
C VAL A 235 -26.63 -15.29 -14.86
N GLY A 236 -26.57 -13.98 -14.67
CA GLY A 236 -26.35 -13.32 -13.38
C GLY A 236 -25.40 -12.14 -13.52
N ASN A 237 -25.37 -11.26 -12.52
CA ASN A 237 -24.39 -10.19 -12.45
C ASN A 237 -23.14 -10.75 -11.75
N ASN A 238 -22.01 -10.75 -12.46
CA ASN A 238 -20.74 -11.30 -11.96
C ASN A 238 -19.87 -10.14 -11.42
N TYR A 239 -20.21 -9.65 -10.23
CA TYR A 239 -19.46 -8.57 -9.58
C TYR A 239 -18.09 -9.08 -9.10
N THR A 240 -17.04 -8.74 -9.84
CA THR A 240 -15.66 -9.17 -9.61
C THR A 240 -14.79 -8.14 -8.89
N GLY A 241 -15.35 -6.99 -8.51
CA GLY A 241 -14.62 -5.82 -8.01
C GLY A 241 -13.96 -4.99 -9.12
N VAL A 242 -14.37 -5.12 -10.39
CA VAL A 242 -13.74 -4.39 -11.50
C VAL A 242 -14.02 -2.88 -11.41
N GLY A 243 -12.98 -2.07 -11.65
CA GLY A 243 -13.04 -0.62 -11.44
C GLY A 243 -13.03 -0.21 -9.96
N VAL A 244 -12.52 -1.07 -9.08
CA VAL A 244 -12.29 -0.78 -7.65
C VAL A 244 -10.83 -1.10 -7.33
N GLY A 245 -10.10 -0.09 -6.86
CA GLY A 245 -8.71 -0.25 -6.44
C GLY A 245 -8.60 -0.78 -5.02
N VAL A 246 -7.84 -1.85 -4.84
CA VAL A 246 -7.60 -2.49 -3.54
C VAL A 246 -6.11 -2.45 -3.19
N LEU A 247 -5.79 -2.07 -1.95
CA LEU A 247 -4.41 -1.92 -1.47
C LEU A 247 -4.02 -3.00 -0.46
N VAL A 248 -2.99 -3.77 -0.81
CA VAL A 248 -2.31 -4.75 0.04
C VAL A 248 -1.17 -4.03 0.77
N ARG A 249 -1.38 -3.68 2.05
CA ARG A 249 -0.35 -3.06 2.91
C ARG A 249 0.35 -4.14 3.75
N ASP A 250 1.46 -4.65 3.22
CA ASP A 250 2.01 -5.94 3.68
C ASP A 250 3.56 -6.01 3.74
N ASP A 251 4.16 -7.20 3.74
CA ASP A 251 5.59 -7.43 3.99
C ASP A 251 6.53 -7.09 2.83
N GLY A 252 6.08 -7.14 1.59
CA GLY A 252 6.93 -6.90 0.42
C GLY A 252 6.17 -6.85 -0.90
N ILE A 253 6.90 -7.06 -1.99
CA ILE A 253 6.38 -7.23 -3.35
C ILE A 253 5.53 -8.51 -3.43
N VAL A 254 4.41 -8.43 -4.16
CA VAL A 254 3.55 -9.59 -4.47
C VAL A 254 3.96 -10.20 -5.81
N GLY A 255 3.95 -11.54 -5.90
CA GLY A 255 4.21 -12.30 -7.11
C GLY A 255 5.70 -12.61 -7.36
N PRO A 256 6.07 -12.98 -8.60
CA PRO A 256 5.22 -13.08 -9.79
C PRO A 256 4.22 -14.25 -9.71
N HIS A 257 2.94 -13.98 -10.03
CA HIS A 257 1.89 -15.00 -10.07
C HIS A 257 0.78 -14.62 -11.07
N ILE A 258 0.48 -15.47 -12.07
CA ILE A 258 -0.47 -15.17 -13.17
C ILE A 258 -1.92 -14.95 -12.74
N ASP A 259 -2.30 -15.29 -11.50
CA ASP A 259 -3.60 -14.91 -10.93
C ASP A 259 -3.76 -13.38 -10.76
N PHE A 260 -2.69 -12.59 -10.87
CA PHE A 260 -2.73 -11.12 -10.91
C PHE A 260 -2.30 -10.52 -12.26
N GLN A 261 -2.28 -11.34 -13.32
CA GLN A 261 -1.98 -10.90 -14.70
C GLN A 261 -2.77 -9.62 -15.03
N GLY A 262 -2.07 -8.61 -15.57
CA GLY A 262 -2.63 -7.32 -15.99
C GLY A 262 -3.07 -6.35 -14.88
N ARG A 263 -3.16 -6.78 -13.62
CA ARG A 263 -3.84 -6.04 -12.52
C ARG A 263 -2.98 -5.77 -11.28
N LEU A 264 -1.65 -5.91 -11.35
CA LEU A 264 -0.77 -5.80 -10.20
C LEU A 264 0.21 -4.63 -10.30
N ASP A 265 0.12 -3.68 -9.35
CA ASP A 265 1.05 -2.58 -9.20
C ASP A 265 1.90 -2.75 -7.93
N ASN A 266 3.16 -3.16 -8.13
CA ASN A 266 4.18 -3.25 -7.08
C ASN A 266 5.08 -1.99 -7.01
N SER A 267 4.81 -0.92 -7.78
CA SER A 267 5.72 0.24 -7.92
C SER A 267 5.99 1.01 -6.61
N GLN A 268 5.15 0.81 -5.59
CA GLN A 268 5.27 1.43 -4.27
C GLN A 268 5.65 0.42 -3.17
N ALA A 269 6.07 -0.80 -3.55
CA ALA A 269 6.51 -1.88 -2.67
C ALA A 269 7.98 -2.23 -2.88
N SER A 270 8.62 -2.79 -1.86
CA SER A 270 10.04 -3.15 -1.86
C SER A 270 10.29 -4.42 -1.03
N GLY A 271 11.35 -5.15 -1.37
CA GLY A 271 11.67 -6.46 -0.76
C GLY A 271 10.98 -7.63 -1.45
N THR A 272 11.70 -8.75 -1.54
CA THR A 272 11.26 -10.00 -2.21
C THR A 272 11.45 -11.22 -1.30
N GLY A 273 10.69 -12.29 -1.54
CA GLY A 273 10.76 -13.52 -0.73
C GLY A 273 9.94 -13.47 0.58
N GLN A 274 9.00 -12.53 0.69
CA GLN A 274 8.05 -12.45 1.80
C GLN A 274 6.63 -12.79 1.30
N THR A 275 6.05 -13.90 1.79
CA THR A 275 4.86 -14.51 1.17
C THR A 275 3.53 -14.23 1.91
N HIS A 276 3.48 -13.30 2.87
CA HIS A 276 2.22 -12.94 3.54
C HIS A 276 1.40 -11.98 2.66
N GLY A 277 2.06 -11.02 1.99
CA GLY A 277 1.46 -10.17 0.96
C GLY A 277 0.87 -10.96 -0.19
N ASP A 278 1.63 -11.92 -0.76
CA ASP A 278 1.11 -12.88 -1.74
C ASP A 278 -0.17 -13.55 -1.27
N GLY A 279 -0.12 -14.06 -0.03
CA GLY A 279 -1.22 -14.75 0.58
C GLY A 279 -2.44 -13.85 0.63
N VAL A 280 -2.31 -12.66 1.23
CA VAL A 280 -3.32 -11.60 1.41
C VAL A 280 -3.92 -11.11 0.09
N ALA A 281 -3.09 -10.96 -0.96
CA ALA A 281 -3.54 -10.58 -2.29
C ALA A 281 -4.43 -11.68 -2.92
N GLY A 282 -4.07 -12.95 -2.75
CA GLY A 282 -4.78 -14.07 -3.40
C GLY A 282 -6.24 -14.25 -2.97
N ILE A 283 -6.54 -14.19 -1.67
CA ILE A 283 -7.93 -14.26 -1.17
C ILE A 283 -8.73 -13.04 -1.62
N MET A 284 -8.08 -11.88 -1.69
CA MET A 284 -8.73 -10.63 -2.03
C MET A 284 -9.11 -10.63 -3.52
N ALA A 285 -8.12 -10.80 -4.40
CA ALA A 285 -8.22 -10.47 -5.83
C ALA A 285 -7.49 -11.42 -6.80
N GLY A 286 -7.06 -12.60 -6.34
CA GLY A 286 -6.49 -13.63 -7.23
C GLY A 286 -7.53 -14.16 -8.23
N ALA A 287 -7.23 -14.15 -9.53
CA ALA A 287 -8.18 -14.52 -10.58
C ALA A 287 -8.53 -16.02 -10.62
N GLY A 288 -7.65 -16.89 -10.11
CA GLY A 288 -7.70 -18.34 -10.34
C GLY A 288 -7.28 -18.74 -11.76
N ASN A 289 -6.40 -17.98 -12.40
CA ASN A 289 -5.86 -18.25 -13.74
C ASN A 289 -5.05 -19.56 -13.76
N LEU A 290 -4.13 -19.73 -12.80
CA LEU A 290 -3.35 -20.97 -12.65
C LEU A 290 -4.23 -22.14 -12.18
N ASN A 291 -5.13 -21.91 -11.21
CA ASN A 291 -6.05 -22.92 -10.72
C ASN A 291 -7.43 -22.32 -10.39
N PRO A 292 -8.52 -22.72 -11.07
CA PRO A 292 -9.85 -22.13 -10.88
C PRO A 292 -10.44 -22.36 -9.47
N ARG A 293 -9.87 -23.26 -8.65
CA ARG A 293 -10.27 -23.42 -7.24
C ARG A 293 -9.72 -22.34 -6.30
N MET A 294 -8.74 -21.55 -6.73
CA MET A 294 -8.00 -20.62 -5.87
C MET A 294 -8.37 -19.15 -6.09
N ARG A 295 -9.43 -18.89 -6.86
CA ARG A 295 -10.00 -17.57 -7.09
C ARG A 295 -10.40 -16.89 -5.77
N GLY A 296 -10.04 -15.62 -5.62
CA GLY A 296 -10.41 -14.76 -4.51
C GLY A 296 -11.87 -14.31 -4.54
N MET A 297 -12.20 -13.26 -3.79
CA MET A 297 -13.54 -12.66 -3.82
C MET A 297 -13.69 -11.69 -4.99
N ALA A 298 -12.74 -10.77 -5.14
CA ALA A 298 -12.73 -9.68 -6.11
C ALA A 298 -11.67 -9.89 -7.20
N ALA A 299 -11.86 -10.94 -8.00
CA ALA A 299 -10.96 -11.37 -9.08
C ALA A 299 -10.75 -10.35 -10.23
N GLY A 300 -11.41 -9.20 -10.21
CA GLY A 300 -11.27 -8.10 -11.17
C GLY A 300 -10.86 -6.76 -10.57
N ALA A 301 -10.63 -6.67 -9.26
CA ALA A 301 -10.07 -5.48 -8.64
C ALA A 301 -8.62 -5.22 -9.08
N ASP A 302 -8.24 -3.95 -9.13
CA ASP A 302 -6.86 -3.52 -9.38
C ASP A 302 -6.06 -3.59 -8.08
N VAL A 303 -4.95 -4.33 -8.07
CA VAL A 303 -4.19 -4.68 -6.86
C VAL A 303 -2.96 -3.81 -6.74
N TYR A 304 -3.01 -2.84 -5.84
CA TYR A 304 -1.88 -2.01 -5.45
C TYR A 304 -1.17 -2.61 -4.24
N VAL A 305 0.15 -2.49 -4.17
CA VAL A 305 0.97 -3.02 -3.07
C VAL A 305 1.86 -1.92 -2.47
N SER A 306 1.97 -1.91 -1.14
CA SER A 306 2.91 -1.05 -0.41
C SER A 306 3.39 -1.75 0.86
N ASN A 307 4.64 -1.52 1.28
CA ASN A 307 5.12 -2.03 2.56
C ASN A 307 4.29 -1.47 3.74
N TYR A 308 4.00 -2.29 4.74
CA TYR A 308 3.18 -1.90 5.89
C TYR A 308 3.84 -0.81 6.76
N ALA A 309 3.21 0.36 6.84
CA ALA A 309 3.50 1.37 7.86
C ALA A 309 2.36 1.49 8.87
N SER A 310 2.66 1.39 10.16
CA SER A 310 1.66 1.34 11.23
C SER A 310 0.98 2.67 11.57
N ASN A 311 1.51 3.77 11.07
CA ASN A 311 0.99 5.14 11.22
C ASN A 311 -0.06 5.52 10.15
N PHE A 312 -0.20 4.77 9.05
CA PHE A 312 -1.08 5.07 7.90
C PHE A 312 -0.82 6.44 7.23
N LEU A 313 0.42 6.96 7.37
CA LEU A 313 0.88 8.26 6.85
C LEU A 313 2.11 8.12 5.95
N ASP A 314 2.43 6.90 5.51
CA ASP A 314 3.41 6.66 4.46
C ASP A 314 2.97 7.25 3.12
N THR A 315 3.94 7.71 2.33
CA THR A 315 3.67 8.41 1.06
C THR A 315 2.96 7.51 0.02
N PRO A 316 3.28 6.20 -0.14
CA PRO A 316 2.48 5.28 -0.95
C PRO A 316 0.99 5.27 -0.63
N THR A 317 0.61 4.96 0.61
CA THR A 317 -0.79 4.87 1.03
C THR A 317 -1.49 6.21 0.86
N GLN A 318 -0.83 7.31 1.25
CA GLN A 318 -1.39 8.65 1.09
C GLN A 318 -1.61 9.01 -0.40
N ASN A 319 -0.66 8.70 -1.29
CA ASN A 319 -0.82 8.99 -2.71
C ASN A 319 -1.96 8.17 -3.33
N LEU A 320 -2.08 6.89 -2.99
CA LEU A 320 -3.09 6.01 -3.58
C LEU A 320 -4.53 6.41 -3.18
N ILE A 321 -4.77 6.70 -1.89
CA ILE A 321 -6.11 7.09 -1.41
C ILE A 321 -6.49 8.53 -1.84
N ASN A 322 -5.56 9.49 -1.79
CA ASN A 322 -5.88 10.89 -2.13
C ASN A 322 -6.01 11.14 -3.64
N ASN A 323 -5.53 10.23 -4.49
CA ASN A 323 -5.73 10.26 -5.95
C ASN A 323 -6.93 9.41 -6.41
N ASP A 324 -7.72 8.83 -5.49
CA ASP A 324 -8.86 7.93 -5.78
C ASP A 324 -8.48 6.70 -6.63
N LEU A 325 -7.21 6.24 -6.50
CA LEU A 325 -6.72 4.99 -7.09
C LEU A 325 -7.05 3.78 -6.22
N VAL A 326 -7.36 4.00 -4.93
CA VAL A 326 -7.67 2.95 -3.96
C VAL A 326 -8.86 3.37 -3.10
N GLN A 327 -9.94 2.59 -3.15
CA GLN A 327 -11.12 2.77 -2.30
C GLN A 327 -11.09 1.86 -1.07
N ILE A 328 -10.36 0.73 -1.11
CA ILE A 328 -10.35 -0.27 -0.04
C ILE A 328 -8.91 -0.63 0.32
N THR A 329 -8.49 -0.36 1.56
CA THR A 329 -7.19 -0.82 2.06
C THR A 329 -7.35 -2.04 2.94
N ASN A 330 -6.55 -3.08 2.70
CA ASN A 330 -6.29 -4.09 3.70
C ASN A 330 -5.00 -3.78 4.47
N SER A 331 -5.00 -3.97 5.78
CA SER A 331 -3.75 -4.11 6.54
C SER A 331 -3.89 -5.27 7.50
N SER A 332 -3.04 -6.25 7.32
CA SER A 332 -3.14 -7.53 8.02
C SER A 332 -2.19 -7.66 9.22
N TYR A 333 -1.35 -6.64 9.42
CA TYR A 333 -0.41 -6.51 10.54
C TYR A 333 -1.09 -6.02 11.83
N SER A 334 -0.28 -5.86 12.86
CA SER A 334 -0.71 -5.70 14.25
C SER A 334 0.38 -4.97 15.02
N ASN A 335 0.03 -4.00 15.87
CA ASN A 335 0.98 -3.31 16.75
C ASN A 335 0.36 -3.24 18.15
N GLY A 336 1.12 -3.48 19.22
CA GLY A 336 0.58 -3.42 20.59
C GLY A 336 -0.55 -4.44 20.86
N CYS A 337 -1.33 -4.22 21.92
CA CYS A 337 -2.53 -4.99 22.19
C CYS A 337 -3.50 -4.24 23.12
N ASN A 338 -4.73 -4.07 22.65
CA ASN A 338 -5.81 -3.32 23.28
C ASN A 338 -5.41 -1.91 23.77
N ASP A 339 -4.62 -1.21 22.97
CA ASP A 339 -4.01 0.09 23.30
C ASP A 339 -5.03 1.26 23.36
N GLY A 340 -6.30 0.98 23.06
CA GLY A 340 -7.40 1.94 23.07
C GLY A 340 -7.44 2.83 21.83
N TYR A 341 -8.02 4.02 22.00
CA TYR A 341 -8.14 5.01 20.94
C TYR A 341 -6.87 5.87 20.87
N THR A 342 -5.89 5.41 20.09
CA THR A 342 -4.57 6.03 19.89
C THR A 342 -4.57 7.13 18.81
N THR A 343 -3.43 7.76 18.52
CA THR A 343 -3.28 8.61 17.32
C THR A 343 -3.51 7.83 16.02
N THR A 344 -3.18 6.53 15.97
CA THR A 344 -3.43 5.68 14.79
C THR A 344 -4.90 5.32 14.62
N ALA A 345 -5.66 5.15 15.72
CA ALA A 345 -7.13 5.03 15.68
C ALA A 345 -7.79 6.28 15.08
N ARG A 346 -7.34 7.45 15.53
CA ARG A 346 -7.78 8.75 15.01
C ARG A 346 -7.44 8.93 13.53
N THR A 347 -6.25 8.53 13.10
CA THR A 347 -5.78 8.72 11.71
C THR A 347 -6.69 7.99 10.72
N VAL A 348 -7.03 6.72 10.97
CA VAL A 348 -7.89 5.94 10.07
C VAL A 348 -9.37 6.34 10.17
N ASP A 349 -9.84 6.81 11.34
CA ASP A 349 -11.19 7.38 11.45
C ASP A 349 -11.31 8.71 10.66
N LEU A 350 -10.27 9.56 10.69
CA LEU A 350 -10.20 10.79 9.88
C LEU A 350 -10.15 10.48 8.39
N GLN A 351 -9.32 9.51 7.96
CA GLN A 351 -9.25 9.11 6.55
C GLN A 351 -10.61 8.61 6.03
N SER A 352 -11.37 7.84 6.82
CA SER A 352 -12.76 7.46 6.54
C SER A 352 -13.81 8.60 6.69
N ASN A 353 -13.45 9.75 7.29
CA ASN A 353 -14.31 10.94 7.36
C ASN A 353 -14.05 11.89 6.17
N ASP A 354 -12.79 12.11 5.82
CA ASP A 354 -12.35 13.06 4.79
C ASP A 354 -12.47 12.48 3.36
N ILE A 355 -12.35 11.14 3.22
CA ILE A 355 -12.55 10.42 1.95
C ILE A 355 -13.74 9.46 2.14
N PRO A 356 -14.99 9.86 1.81
CA PRO A 356 -16.17 9.05 2.11
C PRO A 356 -16.20 7.68 1.45
N SER A 357 -15.54 7.51 0.29
CA SER A 357 -15.40 6.23 -0.43
C SER A 357 -14.31 5.31 0.13
N LEU A 358 -13.57 5.71 1.17
CA LEU A 358 -12.47 4.92 1.72
C LEU A 358 -12.95 3.95 2.81
N LEU A 359 -12.66 2.67 2.63
CA LEU A 359 -12.91 1.61 3.61
C LEU A 359 -11.60 0.94 4.06
N HIS A 360 -11.22 1.15 5.32
CA HIS A 360 -10.13 0.42 5.96
C HIS A 360 -10.61 -0.91 6.55
N VAL A 361 -9.94 -2.02 6.17
CA VAL A 361 -10.27 -3.38 6.61
C VAL A 361 -9.05 -4.06 7.23
N PHE A 362 -9.18 -4.51 8.48
CA PHE A 362 -8.08 -5.02 9.31
C PHE A 362 -8.35 -6.41 9.89
N SER A 363 -7.27 -7.15 10.14
CA SER A 363 -7.27 -8.41 10.90
C SER A 363 -7.57 -8.14 12.38
N ALA A 364 -8.44 -8.88 13.09
CA ALA A 364 -8.65 -8.61 14.53
C ALA A 364 -7.38 -8.83 15.39
N GLY A 365 -6.40 -9.57 14.85
CA GLY A 365 -5.20 -10.07 15.53
C GLY A 365 -5.42 -11.48 16.07
N ASN A 366 -4.35 -12.23 16.27
CA ASN A 366 -4.37 -13.58 16.87
C ASN A 366 -3.98 -13.61 18.37
N SER A 367 -4.34 -12.57 19.13
CA SER A 367 -3.89 -12.35 20.53
C SER A 367 -4.81 -12.92 21.64
N ASN A 368 -5.67 -13.90 21.36
CA ASN A 368 -6.61 -14.48 22.34
C ASN A 368 -5.99 -15.29 23.52
N ASN A 369 -4.67 -15.20 23.71
CA ASN A 369 -3.96 -15.70 24.90
C ASN A 369 -3.24 -14.59 25.68
N ASN A 370 -3.34 -13.33 25.23
CA ASN A 370 -2.63 -12.19 25.81
C ASN A 370 -3.55 -11.41 26.75
N ASN A 371 -3.05 -11.07 27.95
CA ASN A 371 -3.78 -10.25 28.93
C ASN A 371 -3.51 -8.76 28.69
N CYS A 372 -4.26 -8.17 27.77
CA CYS A 372 -4.02 -6.82 27.26
C CYS A 372 -4.75 -5.75 28.11
N GLY A 373 -4.46 -5.72 29.41
CA GLY A 373 -4.88 -4.66 30.35
C GLY A 373 -6.36 -4.61 30.74
N TYR A 374 -7.29 -5.12 29.92
CA TYR A 374 -8.75 -4.89 30.07
C TYR A 374 -9.39 -5.36 31.41
N GLY A 375 -8.67 -6.12 32.24
CA GLY A 375 -9.15 -6.61 33.53
C GLY A 375 -9.93 -7.94 33.46
N ALA A 376 -10.29 -8.40 32.26
CA ALA A 376 -10.94 -9.69 32.01
C ALA A 376 -9.97 -10.85 31.71
N GLY A 377 -8.66 -10.69 31.97
CA GLY A 377 -7.65 -11.74 31.79
C GLY A 377 -7.22 -11.92 30.33
N THR A 378 -6.82 -13.14 29.96
CA THR A 378 -6.13 -13.41 28.68
C THR A 378 -7.03 -13.60 27.46
N GLN A 379 -8.35 -13.70 27.64
CA GLN A 379 -9.30 -14.13 26.59
C GLN A 379 -10.29 -13.05 26.13
N TRP A 380 -10.13 -11.81 26.59
CA TRP A 380 -11.08 -10.73 26.34
C TRP A 380 -10.37 -9.37 26.37
N GLY A 381 -10.83 -8.43 25.55
CA GLY A 381 -10.19 -7.14 25.38
C GLY A 381 -8.74 -7.30 24.90
N ASN A 382 -8.57 -7.98 23.76
CA ASN A 382 -7.25 -8.27 23.17
C ASN A 382 -7.22 -8.09 21.64
N ILE A 383 -8.12 -7.27 21.10
CA ILE A 383 -7.97 -6.67 19.75
C ILE A 383 -6.62 -5.96 19.67
N THR A 384 -5.83 -6.24 18.64
CA THR A 384 -4.49 -5.65 18.49
C THR A 384 -4.51 -4.41 17.62
N GLY A 385 -3.58 -3.47 17.81
CA GLY A 385 -3.53 -2.23 17.04
C GLY A 385 -4.58 -1.21 17.46
N GLY A 386 -4.13 -0.06 17.96
CA GLY A 386 -5.02 1.10 18.17
C GLY A 386 -5.84 1.46 16.92
N HIS A 387 -5.22 1.43 15.72
CA HIS A 387 -5.93 1.64 14.45
C HIS A 387 -7.16 0.73 14.26
N LYS A 388 -7.16 -0.49 14.81
CA LYS A 388 -8.29 -1.44 14.71
C LYS A 388 -9.42 -1.16 15.71
N GLN A 389 -9.17 -0.26 16.67
CA GLN A 389 -10.20 0.29 17.56
C GLN A 389 -10.88 1.53 16.96
N GLY A 390 -10.52 1.95 15.75
CA GLY A 390 -11.27 2.96 14.98
C GLY A 390 -12.76 2.61 14.85
N LYS A 391 -13.60 3.63 14.83
CA LYS A 391 -15.07 3.54 14.72
C LYS A 391 -15.51 3.32 13.27
N ASN A 392 -14.77 3.88 12.33
CA ASN A 392 -15.13 3.97 10.91
C ASN A 392 -14.44 2.89 10.06
N VAL A 393 -13.70 1.98 10.72
CA VAL A 393 -12.94 0.87 10.11
C VAL A 393 -13.51 -0.50 10.50
N ILE A 394 -13.20 -1.55 9.75
CA ILE A 394 -13.61 -2.93 10.06
C ILE A 394 -12.43 -3.72 10.64
N ALA A 395 -12.58 -4.29 11.83
CA ALA A 395 -11.70 -5.31 12.39
C ALA A 395 -12.37 -6.70 12.27
N THR A 396 -11.63 -7.70 11.79
CA THR A 396 -12.21 -8.96 11.30
C THR A 396 -11.81 -10.19 12.11
N ALA A 397 -12.78 -10.90 12.69
CA ALA A 397 -12.58 -12.17 13.39
C ALA A 397 -12.33 -13.34 12.42
N ASN A 398 -11.67 -14.40 12.92
CA ASN A 398 -11.28 -15.58 12.14
C ASN A 398 -12.04 -16.86 12.57
N VAL A 399 -12.71 -17.49 11.61
CA VAL A 399 -13.24 -18.87 11.72
C VAL A 399 -12.55 -19.83 10.75
N PHE A 400 -12.59 -21.13 11.06
CA PHE A 400 -12.37 -22.18 10.05
C PHE A 400 -13.51 -22.20 9.02
N TYR A 401 -13.31 -22.90 7.89
CA TYR A 401 -14.32 -23.05 6.82
C TYR A 401 -15.65 -23.64 7.29
N ASN A 402 -15.65 -24.39 8.39
CA ASN A 402 -16.84 -24.92 9.04
C ASN A 402 -17.47 -23.96 10.08
N ALA A 403 -17.21 -22.66 9.95
CA ALA A 403 -17.68 -21.58 10.85
C ALA A 403 -17.24 -21.68 12.32
N THR A 404 -16.34 -22.60 12.68
CA THR A 404 -15.81 -22.68 14.06
C THR A 404 -14.81 -21.55 14.33
N LEU A 405 -14.99 -20.78 15.41
CA LEU A 405 -14.04 -19.73 15.82
C LEU A 405 -12.65 -20.30 16.05
N VAL A 406 -11.64 -19.66 15.47
CA VAL A 406 -10.24 -20.04 15.67
C VAL A 406 -9.77 -19.60 17.05
N ALA A 407 -9.13 -20.51 17.78
CA ALA A 407 -8.78 -20.29 19.19
C ALA A 407 -7.79 -19.14 19.45
N SER A 408 -7.04 -18.70 18.43
CA SER A 408 -6.16 -17.53 18.49
C SER A 408 -6.87 -16.20 18.20
N SER A 409 -7.98 -16.21 17.44
CA SER A 409 -8.67 -14.99 17.00
C SER A 409 -8.98 -14.07 18.17
N SER A 410 -8.41 -12.87 18.15
CA SER A 410 -8.63 -11.82 19.15
C SER A 410 -10.10 -11.48 19.30
N ARG A 411 -10.43 -11.01 20.49
CA ARG A 411 -11.78 -10.76 20.97
C ARG A 411 -11.87 -9.39 21.59
N GLY A 412 -13.05 -8.81 21.45
CA GLY A 412 -13.39 -7.56 22.11
C GLY A 412 -13.64 -7.71 23.61
N PRO A 413 -14.22 -6.67 24.22
CA PRO A 413 -14.54 -5.39 23.60
C PRO A 413 -13.29 -4.61 23.15
N ALA A 414 -13.49 -3.49 22.47
CA ALA A 414 -12.49 -2.41 22.45
C ALA A 414 -12.19 -1.94 23.88
N HIS A 415 -11.13 -1.16 24.10
CA HIS A 415 -10.74 -0.68 25.44
C HIS A 415 -11.86 0.11 26.14
N ASP A 416 -12.73 0.76 25.36
CA ASP A 416 -13.88 1.54 25.83
C ASP A 416 -15.22 0.78 25.82
N GLY A 417 -15.20 -0.55 25.66
CA GLY A 417 -16.40 -1.39 25.75
C GLY A 417 -17.16 -1.61 24.43
N ARG A 418 -16.79 -0.92 23.35
CA ARG A 418 -17.41 -1.08 22.01
C ARG A 418 -17.29 -2.51 21.45
N ILE A 419 -18.24 -2.86 20.60
CA ILE A 419 -18.27 -4.12 19.83
C ILE A 419 -17.09 -4.12 18.85
N LYS A 420 -16.09 -4.95 19.16
CA LYS A 420 -15.05 -5.41 18.25
C LYS A 420 -14.86 -6.93 18.46
N PRO A 421 -14.37 -7.70 17.47
CA PRO A 421 -14.29 -7.33 16.05
C PRO A 421 -15.68 -6.92 15.51
N ASP A 422 -15.73 -6.16 14.41
CA ASP A 422 -17.01 -5.70 13.86
C ASP A 422 -17.76 -6.88 13.19
N ILE A 423 -17.02 -7.76 12.51
CA ILE A 423 -17.55 -8.88 11.72
C ILE A 423 -16.59 -10.07 11.72
N THR A 424 -17.08 -11.25 11.34
CA THR A 424 -16.29 -12.47 11.17
C THR A 424 -16.22 -12.90 9.71
N ALA A 425 -15.04 -13.39 9.30
CA ALA A 425 -14.85 -14.10 8.06
C ALA A 425 -14.10 -15.42 8.31
N ASN A 426 -14.30 -16.41 7.42
CA ASN A 426 -13.38 -17.53 7.28
C ASN A 426 -11.95 -16.99 7.14
N GLY A 427 -10.99 -17.67 7.79
CA GLY A 427 -9.63 -17.17 7.95
C GLY A 427 -8.61 -18.26 8.33
N GLN A 428 -8.90 -19.57 8.20
CA GLN A 428 -7.96 -20.62 8.63
C GLN A 428 -7.76 -21.81 7.66
N ASN A 429 -6.49 -22.03 7.32
CA ASN A 429 -5.90 -23.14 6.53
C ASN A 429 -6.23 -23.12 5.03
N GLN A 430 -6.15 -21.96 4.38
CA GLN A 430 -6.40 -21.65 2.96
C GLN A 430 -5.56 -22.44 1.97
N ASN A 431 -5.84 -22.23 0.68
CA ASN A 431 -4.82 -22.26 -0.37
C ASN A 431 -4.85 -20.88 -1.05
N SER A 432 -3.77 -20.10 -0.94
CA SER A 432 -3.67 -18.75 -1.53
C SER A 432 -2.41 -18.65 -2.39
N THR A 433 -2.33 -17.62 -3.24
CA THR A 433 -1.16 -17.34 -4.09
C THR A 433 0.11 -17.15 -3.27
N SER A 434 1.24 -17.48 -3.89
CA SER A 434 2.62 -17.33 -3.42
C SER A 434 3.49 -16.92 -4.60
N GLU A 435 4.67 -16.35 -4.35
CA GLU A 435 5.72 -16.11 -5.35
C GLU A 435 5.92 -17.28 -6.35
N ASN A 436 6.40 -16.94 -7.55
CA ASN A 436 6.83 -17.91 -8.58
C ASN A 436 5.75 -18.89 -9.03
N ASN A 437 4.53 -18.39 -9.27
CA ASN A 437 3.37 -19.19 -9.73
C ASN A 437 3.04 -20.39 -8.82
N GLN A 438 3.18 -20.24 -7.50
CA GLN A 438 2.84 -21.27 -6.50
C GLN A 438 1.62 -20.91 -5.65
N TYR A 439 1.07 -21.91 -4.95
CA TYR A 439 0.06 -21.70 -3.92
C TYR A 439 0.53 -22.25 -2.55
N LEU A 440 0.44 -21.44 -1.49
CA LEU A 440 0.74 -21.86 -0.11
C LEU A 440 -0.54 -22.19 0.69
N VAL A 441 -0.36 -22.95 1.78
CA VAL A 441 -1.34 -23.04 2.87
C VAL A 441 -0.96 -22.00 3.93
N PHE A 442 -1.96 -21.29 4.41
CA PHE A 442 -1.87 -20.05 5.18
C PHE A 442 -3.10 -20.13 6.16
N GLY A 443 -3.04 -19.78 7.46
CA GLY A 443 -4.25 -19.62 8.33
C GLY A 443 -4.17 -18.76 9.63
N GLY A 444 -4.93 -17.66 9.70
CA GLY A 444 -5.01 -16.66 10.79
C GLY A 444 -5.82 -15.38 10.42
N THR A 445 -6.00 -14.39 11.33
CA THR A 445 -6.89 -13.23 11.08
C THR A 445 -6.50 -12.30 9.92
N SER A 446 -5.22 -12.24 9.50
CA SER A 446 -4.76 -11.58 8.24
C SER A 446 -5.50 -12.02 6.99
N GLY A 447 -6.27 -13.09 7.10
CA GLY A 447 -6.95 -13.65 5.96
C GLY A 447 -8.43 -13.90 6.08
N ALA A 448 -8.98 -13.45 7.20
CA ALA A 448 -10.38 -13.09 7.28
C ALA A 448 -10.58 -11.68 6.69
N ALA A 449 -9.69 -10.75 7.03
CA ALA A 449 -9.74 -9.35 6.62
C ALA A 449 -9.75 -9.11 5.08
N PRO A 450 -8.82 -9.65 4.27
CA PRO A 450 -8.88 -9.55 2.80
C PRO A 450 -10.09 -10.26 2.18
N GLY A 451 -10.69 -11.24 2.87
CA GLY A 451 -12.00 -11.78 2.49
C GLY A 451 -13.10 -10.72 2.59
N ILE A 452 -13.12 -9.94 3.68
CA ILE A 452 -14.02 -8.78 3.82
C ILE A 452 -13.67 -7.67 2.82
N ALA A 453 -12.39 -7.38 2.59
CA ALA A 453 -11.96 -6.35 1.63
C ALA A 453 -12.41 -6.71 0.20
N GLY A 454 -12.20 -7.96 -0.21
CA GLY A 454 -12.65 -8.47 -1.51
C GLY A 454 -14.17 -8.48 -1.65
N VAL A 455 -14.92 -8.99 -0.66
CA VAL A 455 -16.40 -8.90 -0.68
C VAL A 455 -16.86 -7.44 -0.74
N SER A 456 -16.17 -6.52 -0.06
CA SER A 456 -16.46 -5.09 -0.15
C SER A 456 -16.25 -4.56 -1.58
N ALA A 457 -15.17 -4.94 -2.26
CA ALA A 457 -14.92 -4.52 -3.65
C ALA A 457 -16.03 -4.99 -4.61
N GLN A 458 -16.56 -6.22 -4.44
CA GLN A 458 -17.73 -6.68 -5.19
C GLN A 458 -18.97 -5.79 -4.95
N LEU A 459 -19.18 -5.33 -3.71
CA LEU A 459 -20.29 -4.42 -3.36
C LEU A 459 -20.06 -2.97 -3.87
N TYR A 460 -18.81 -2.54 -4.03
CA TYR A 460 -18.46 -1.25 -4.64
C TYR A 460 -18.75 -1.24 -6.14
N GLU A 461 -18.39 -2.31 -6.87
CA GLU A 461 -18.75 -2.48 -8.29
C GLU A 461 -20.28 -2.47 -8.48
N LEU A 462 -20.98 -3.32 -7.72
CA LEU A 462 -22.46 -3.38 -7.70
C LEU A 462 -23.09 -2.00 -7.50
N TYR A 463 -22.64 -1.25 -6.48
CA TYR A 463 -23.19 0.08 -6.23
C TYR A 463 -22.85 1.04 -7.38
N ALA A 464 -21.65 0.97 -7.94
CA ALA A 464 -21.22 1.80 -9.06
C ALA A 464 -22.03 1.53 -10.35
N GLU A 465 -22.36 0.27 -10.66
CA GLU A 465 -23.25 -0.05 -11.80
C GLU A 465 -24.61 0.64 -11.65
N LEU A 466 -25.22 0.51 -10.48
CA LEU A 466 -26.53 1.12 -10.16
C LEU A 466 -26.49 2.65 -10.12
N ASN A 467 -25.37 3.23 -9.68
CA ASN A 467 -25.21 4.68 -9.46
C ASN A 467 -24.39 5.39 -10.55
N GLY A 468 -24.24 4.76 -11.73
CA GLY A 468 -23.68 5.41 -12.92
C GLY A 468 -22.17 5.69 -12.85
N GLY A 469 -21.42 4.80 -12.20
CA GLY A 469 -19.96 4.85 -12.06
C GLY A 469 -19.44 5.53 -10.79
N ASN A 470 -20.32 5.96 -9.88
CA ASN A 470 -19.92 6.57 -8.60
C ASN A 470 -19.76 5.47 -7.53
N HIS A 471 -18.61 5.41 -6.85
CA HIS A 471 -18.43 4.50 -5.71
C HIS A 471 -19.32 4.87 -4.51
N PRO A 472 -19.70 3.90 -3.66
CA PRO A 472 -20.49 4.13 -2.45
C PRO A 472 -19.68 4.85 -1.36
N PRO A 473 -20.34 5.53 -0.42
CA PRO A 473 -19.72 5.85 0.85
C PRO A 473 -19.48 4.56 1.67
N SER A 474 -18.31 4.45 2.30
CA SER A 474 -17.87 3.27 3.04
C SER A 474 -18.77 2.93 4.24
N SER A 475 -19.43 3.94 4.80
CA SER A 475 -20.49 3.83 5.80
C SER A 475 -21.65 2.95 5.35
N LEU A 476 -22.15 3.11 4.11
CA LEU A 476 -23.23 2.29 3.56
C LEU A 476 -22.80 0.83 3.42
N ILE A 477 -21.58 0.58 2.91
CA ILE A 477 -21.09 -0.78 2.71
C ILE A 477 -20.81 -1.47 4.05
N LYS A 478 -20.21 -0.78 5.02
CA LYS A 478 -20.08 -1.31 6.39
C LYS A 478 -21.45 -1.61 7.00
N ALA A 479 -22.42 -0.70 6.90
CA ALA A 479 -23.77 -0.92 7.40
C ALA A 479 -24.46 -2.15 6.74
N ALA A 480 -24.36 -2.29 5.42
CA ALA A 480 -24.93 -3.42 4.68
C ALA A 480 -24.30 -4.76 5.11
N LEU A 481 -22.97 -4.80 5.26
CA LEU A 481 -22.23 -5.99 5.71
C LEU A 481 -22.60 -6.39 7.15
N LEU A 482 -22.69 -5.43 8.08
CA LEU A 482 -23.01 -5.71 9.48
C LEU A 482 -24.49 -6.09 9.67
N ASN A 483 -25.42 -5.41 8.99
CA ASN A 483 -26.85 -5.68 9.16
C ASN A 483 -27.29 -7.04 8.59
N THR A 484 -26.67 -7.49 7.50
CA THR A 484 -27.05 -8.74 6.80
C THR A 484 -26.29 -9.99 7.26
N ALA A 485 -25.28 -9.83 8.12
CA ALA A 485 -24.45 -10.92 8.63
C ALA A 485 -25.27 -12.09 9.24
N ASN A 486 -24.71 -13.30 9.14
CA ASN A 486 -25.28 -14.49 9.75
C ASN A 486 -24.89 -14.53 11.24
N ASP A 487 -25.89 -14.34 12.10
CA ASP A 487 -25.79 -14.47 13.57
C ASP A 487 -25.14 -15.81 13.95
N TYR A 488 -24.10 -15.76 14.78
CA TYR A 488 -23.26 -16.91 15.09
C TYR A 488 -22.47 -16.68 16.39
N GLY A 489 -22.40 -17.71 17.25
CA GLY A 489 -21.83 -17.61 18.59
C GLY A 489 -22.92 -17.58 19.65
N ASN A 490 -23.05 -16.47 20.37
CA ASN A 490 -24.27 -16.17 21.13
C ASN A 490 -25.40 -15.72 20.17
N VAL A 491 -26.56 -15.34 20.71
CA VAL A 491 -27.66 -14.75 19.91
C VAL A 491 -27.53 -13.24 19.96
N GLY A 492 -27.55 -12.59 18.79
CA GLY A 492 -27.20 -11.18 18.65
C GLY A 492 -25.67 -10.96 18.68
N PRO A 493 -25.22 -9.70 18.53
CA PRO A 493 -23.79 -9.41 18.44
C PRO A 493 -23.02 -9.87 19.68
N ASP A 494 -21.81 -10.38 19.51
CA ASP A 494 -20.94 -10.77 20.63
C ASP A 494 -19.45 -10.43 20.42
N PHE A 495 -18.68 -10.34 21.51
CA PHE A 495 -17.27 -9.94 21.47
C PHE A 495 -16.30 -10.99 20.86
N LYS A 496 -16.82 -12.13 20.35
CA LYS A 496 -16.04 -13.14 19.62
C LYS A 496 -16.27 -13.05 18.11
N PHE A 497 -17.52 -12.83 17.69
CA PHE A 497 -17.93 -12.85 16.28
C PHE A 497 -18.30 -11.47 15.70
N GLY A 498 -18.41 -10.44 16.53
CA GLY A 498 -18.97 -9.15 16.12
C GLY A 498 -20.46 -9.27 15.83
N TRP A 499 -20.91 -8.69 14.73
CA TRP A 499 -22.28 -8.84 14.21
C TRP A 499 -22.55 -10.19 13.52
N GLY A 500 -21.57 -11.10 13.47
CA GLY A 500 -21.70 -12.45 12.92
C GLY A 500 -20.79 -12.70 11.72
N ILE A 501 -21.09 -13.76 10.96
CA ILE A 501 -20.31 -14.15 9.77
C ILE A 501 -20.83 -13.40 8.54
N VAL A 502 -19.93 -12.81 7.75
CA VAL A 502 -20.26 -12.02 6.56
C VAL A 502 -21.15 -12.77 5.54
N ASN A 503 -22.10 -12.05 4.95
CA ASN A 503 -23.01 -12.57 3.93
C ASN A 503 -23.06 -11.63 2.72
N GLY A 504 -22.08 -11.77 1.81
CA GLY A 504 -21.95 -10.92 0.61
C GLY A 504 -23.23 -10.85 -0.22
N THR A 505 -23.89 -11.98 -0.49
CA THR A 505 -25.14 -12.02 -1.30
C THR A 505 -26.28 -11.23 -0.67
N ARG A 506 -26.49 -11.31 0.65
CA ARG A 506 -27.56 -10.53 1.31
C ARG A 506 -27.21 -9.06 1.45
N ALA A 507 -25.93 -8.71 1.64
CA ALA A 507 -25.46 -7.33 1.53
C ALA A 507 -25.67 -6.76 0.11
N GLY A 508 -25.41 -7.55 -0.93
CA GLY A 508 -25.67 -7.19 -2.32
C GLY A 508 -27.15 -6.93 -2.57
N LYS A 509 -28.02 -7.88 -2.23
CA LYS A 509 -29.49 -7.73 -2.34
C LYS A 509 -30.04 -6.56 -1.51
N LEU A 510 -29.38 -6.14 -0.42
CA LEU A 510 -29.76 -4.94 0.32
C LEU A 510 -29.51 -3.66 -0.51
N ILE A 511 -28.40 -3.61 -1.26
CA ILE A 511 -28.05 -2.50 -2.15
C ILE A 511 -28.91 -2.51 -3.42
N GLU A 512 -29.08 -3.68 -4.06
CA GLU A 512 -29.88 -3.86 -5.29
C GLU A 512 -31.36 -3.48 -5.12
N ASP A 513 -31.96 -3.84 -3.98
CA ASP A 513 -33.35 -3.51 -3.66
C ASP A 513 -33.54 -2.06 -3.10
N GLU A 514 -32.50 -1.21 -3.14
CA GLU A 514 -32.47 0.14 -2.53
C GLU A 514 -32.91 0.15 -1.04
N ARG A 515 -32.56 -0.88 -0.27
CA ARG A 515 -33.01 -1.04 1.15
C ARG A 515 -32.17 -0.25 2.15
N TYR A 516 -31.93 1.02 1.82
CA TYR A 516 -31.16 1.97 2.62
C TYR A 516 -31.66 3.41 2.40
N LEU A 517 -31.37 4.30 3.36
CA LEU A 517 -31.53 5.74 3.22
C LEU A 517 -30.42 6.47 4.01
N THR A 518 -30.16 7.73 3.64
CA THR A 518 -29.32 8.67 4.40
C THR A 518 -30.12 9.91 4.78
N ASP A 519 -29.80 10.50 5.94
CA ASP A 519 -30.37 11.76 6.45
C ASP A 519 -29.38 12.42 7.45
N GLU A 520 -29.60 13.68 7.83
CA GLU A 520 -28.76 14.40 8.80
C GLU A 520 -29.50 14.73 10.11
N ILE A 521 -28.78 14.70 11.24
CA ILE A 521 -29.35 14.98 12.56
C ILE A 521 -28.46 15.88 13.43
N SER A 522 -29.08 16.73 14.24
CA SER A 522 -28.41 17.68 15.14
C SER A 522 -28.77 17.41 16.59
N GLN A 523 -27.94 17.88 17.53
CA GLN A 523 -28.12 17.75 18.97
C GLN A 523 -29.55 18.02 19.45
N GLY A 524 -30.21 17.00 19.98
CA GLY A 524 -31.54 17.06 20.57
C GLY A 524 -32.71 17.10 19.57
N ASN A 525 -32.46 16.86 18.29
CA ASN A 525 -33.51 16.58 17.30
C ASN A 525 -33.79 15.07 17.22
N SER A 526 -34.96 14.72 16.69
CA SER A 526 -35.34 13.36 16.32
C SER A 526 -35.95 13.36 14.91
N ASN A 527 -35.53 12.41 14.08
CA ASN A 527 -36.05 12.18 12.73
C ASN A 527 -36.76 10.82 12.72
N THR A 528 -37.89 10.69 12.00
CA THR A 528 -38.67 9.44 11.96
C THR A 528 -38.86 8.96 10.52
N HIS A 529 -38.33 7.78 10.20
CA HIS A 529 -38.40 7.15 8.89
C HIS A 529 -39.40 6.00 8.89
N THR A 530 -40.43 6.06 8.05
CA THR A 530 -41.49 5.03 8.00
C THR A 530 -41.17 3.97 6.93
N ILE A 531 -40.85 2.74 7.35
CA ILE A 531 -40.51 1.62 6.46
C ILE A 531 -41.67 0.61 6.43
N ASN A 532 -42.00 0.06 5.26
CA ASN A 532 -43.07 -0.94 5.14
C ASN A 532 -42.50 -2.37 5.19
N VAL A 533 -42.98 -3.17 6.13
CA VAL A 533 -42.69 -4.61 6.25
C VAL A 533 -43.85 -5.40 5.64
N PRO A 534 -43.63 -6.20 4.58
CA PRO A 534 -44.68 -6.89 3.85
C PRO A 534 -45.26 -8.09 4.61
N THR A 535 -46.45 -8.55 4.20
CA THR A 535 -47.03 -9.78 4.74
C THR A 535 -46.26 -11.00 4.24
N GLY A 536 -45.72 -11.80 5.16
CA GLY A 536 -44.91 -12.98 4.85
C GLY A 536 -43.45 -12.86 5.30
N THR A 537 -43.01 -11.70 5.79
CA THR A 537 -41.70 -11.55 6.43
C THR A 537 -41.59 -12.45 7.67
N SER A 538 -40.52 -13.24 7.75
CA SER A 538 -40.15 -14.11 8.88
C SER A 538 -39.17 -13.43 9.84
N GLN A 539 -38.32 -12.55 9.34
CA GLN A 539 -37.43 -11.72 10.15
C GLN A 539 -37.22 -10.36 9.48
N VAL A 540 -37.24 -9.29 10.25
CA VAL A 540 -36.84 -7.95 9.80
C VAL A 540 -35.71 -7.42 10.68
N ARG A 541 -34.78 -6.70 10.08
CA ARG A 541 -33.67 -6.01 10.77
C ARG A 541 -33.64 -4.56 10.35
N PHE A 542 -33.45 -3.67 11.30
CA PHE A 542 -33.20 -2.25 11.07
C PHE A 542 -31.89 -1.89 11.76
N MET A 543 -30.94 -1.30 11.05
CA MET A 543 -29.70 -0.80 11.64
C MET A 543 -29.51 0.68 11.28
N VAL A 544 -29.15 1.48 12.26
CA VAL A 544 -28.56 2.81 12.03
C VAL A 544 -27.04 2.69 12.12
N TYR A 545 -26.34 3.38 11.20
CA TYR A 545 -24.88 3.41 11.13
C TYR A 545 -24.40 4.83 10.81
N TRP A 546 -23.29 5.26 11.42
CA TRP A 546 -22.65 6.53 11.06
C TRP A 546 -21.12 6.44 11.11
N ASN A 547 -20.44 7.12 10.17
CA ASN A 547 -19.01 7.44 10.33
C ASN A 547 -18.94 8.56 11.39
N ASP A 548 -18.55 8.18 12.61
CA ASP A 548 -18.50 9.07 13.77
C ASP A 548 -17.20 9.88 13.73
N PRO A 549 -17.22 11.21 13.95
CA PRO A 549 -16.02 12.05 13.90
C PRO A 549 -14.90 11.52 14.79
N ALA A 550 -13.67 11.51 14.26
CA ALA A 550 -12.50 11.02 14.98
C ALA A 550 -12.33 11.68 16.36
N ALA A 551 -12.03 10.87 17.38
CA ALA A 551 -12.00 11.31 18.77
C ALA A 551 -10.65 11.90 19.20
N THR A 552 -10.63 12.47 20.40
CA THR A 552 -9.39 12.80 21.11
C THR A 552 -8.67 11.49 21.49
N PRO A 553 -7.36 11.33 21.23
CA PRO A 553 -6.60 10.18 21.73
C PRO A 553 -6.75 10.00 23.25
N GLY A 554 -6.89 8.76 23.71
CA GLY A 554 -7.15 8.43 25.12
C GLY A 554 -8.58 8.70 25.64
N ALA A 555 -9.52 9.12 24.77
CA ALA A 555 -10.94 9.27 25.14
C ALA A 555 -11.57 7.92 25.56
N ASN A 556 -12.43 7.97 26.57
CA ASN A 556 -13.09 6.79 27.15
C ASN A 556 -14.51 7.17 27.65
N PRO A 557 -15.59 6.92 26.89
CA PRO A 557 -15.61 6.26 25.58
C PRO A 557 -15.04 7.11 24.43
N ALA A 558 -14.75 6.47 23.30
CA ALA A 558 -14.30 7.13 22.08
C ALA A 558 -15.44 7.59 21.15
N LEU A 559 -16.70 7.26 21.47
CA LEU A 559 -17.88 7.76 20.76
C LEU A 559 -17.98 9.30 20.92
N VAL A 560 -18.21 10.00 19.81
CA VAL A 560 -18.31 11.47 19.78
C VAL A 560 -19.76 11.89 19.63
N ASN A 561 -20.38 11.52 18.50
CA ASN A 561 -21.80 11.70 18.25
C ASN A 561 -22.55 10.40 18.58
N ASP A 562 -23.64 10.55 19.34
CA ASP A 562 -24.40 9.50 20.00
C ASP A 562 -25.85 9.59 19.51
N LEU A 563 -26.29 8.56 18.76
CA LEU A 563 -27.60 8.51 18.08
C LEU A 563 -28.40 7.30 18.59
N ASP A 564 -29.59 7.55 19.16
CA ASP A 564 -30.48 6.48 19.66
C ASP A 564 -31.45 6.01 18.56
N LEU A 565 -31.52 4.70 18.32
CA LEU A 565 -32.51 4.00 17.50
C LEU A 565 -33.71 3.53 18.33
N VAL A 566 -34.91 3.92 17.89
CA VAL A 566 -36.18 3.45 18.48
C VAL A 566 -37.12 2.98 17.37
N VAL A 567 -37.43 1.68 17.35
CA VAL A 567 -38.31 1.08 16.33
C VAL A 567 -39.70 0.86 16.91
N THR A 568 -40.74 1.39 16.28
CA THR A 568 -42.14 1.19 16.68
C THR A 568 -42.92 0.42 15.61
N ASN A 569 -43.60 -0.65 16.01
CA ASN A 569 -44.35 -1.52 15.09
C ASN A 569 -45.78 -0.97 14.77
N PRO A 570 -46.51 -1.56 13.80
CA PRO A 570 -47.89 -1.18 13.49
C PRO A 570 -48.87 -1.28 14.67
N SER A 571 -48.56 -2.10 15.68
CA SER A 571 -49.32 -2.32 16.91
C SER A 571 -49.02 -1.26 18.00
N ASN A 572 -48.03 -0.39 17.81
CA ASN A 572 -47.50 0.61 18.76
C ASN A 572 -46.71 0.00 19.94
N ASP A 573 -46.12 -1.19 19.75
CA ASP A 573 -45.06 -1.71 20.61
C ASP A 573 -43.70 -1.14 20.16
N THR A 574 -42.84 -0.84 21.12
CA THR A 574 -41.53 -0.22 20.90
C THR A 574 -40.40 -1.21 21.18
N PHE A 575 -39.41 -1.23 20.30
CA PHE A 575 -38.23 -2.09 20.31
C PHE A 575 -36.97 -1.22 20.41
N LEU A 576 -36.05 -1.66 21.26
CA LEU A 576 -34.74 -1.02 21.48
C LEU A 576 -33.63 -1.94 20.94
N PRO A 577 -32.50 -1.38 20.48
CA PRO A 577 -31.43 -2.13 19.85
C PRO A 577 -30.72 -3.13 20.77
N TRP A 578 -29.91 -4.00 20.17
CA TRP A 578 -29.06 -4.95 20.88
C TRP A 578 -27.85 -4.24 21.53
N ILE A 579 -27.63 -4.52 22.81
CA ILE A 579 -26.48 -4.08 23.61
C ILE A 579 -25.81 -5.28 24.32
N LEU A 580 -24.51 -5.16 24.58
CA LEU A 580 -23.72 -6.07 25.40
C LEU A 580 -23.41 -5.46 26.78
N ASP A 581 -23.00 -6.30 27.74
CA ASP A 581 -22.40 -5.84 29.00
C ASP A 581 -20.87 -5.83 28.87
N PRO A 582 -20.21 -4.67 28.70
CA PRO A 582 -18.76 -4.58 28.56
C PRO A 582 -18.00 -4.72 29.90
N THR A 583 -18.70 -4.90 31.04
CA THR A 583 -18.06 -4.98 32.37
C THR A 583 -16.89 -5.99 32.35
N PRO A 584 -15.66 -5.59 32.77
CA PRO A 584 -14.46 -6.45 32.83
C PRO A 584 -14.59 -7.74 33.66
N ASN A 585 -15.31 -8.73 33.12
CA ASN A 585 -15.58 -10.02 33.74
C ASN A 585 -15.83 -11.07 32.64
N PRO A 586 -15.04 -12.15 32.57
CA PRO A 586 -15.20 -13.20 31.55
C PRO A 586 -16.57 -13.87 31.48
N THR A 587 -17.37 -13.80 32.55
CA THR A 587 -18.75 -14.33 32.55
C THR A 587 -19.74 -13.36 31.91
N ASN A 588 -19.53 -12.05 32.06
CA ASN A 588 -20.42 -11.02 31.52
C ASN A 588 -20.18 -10.86 30.01
N LEU A 589 -18.91 -10.78 29.60
CA LEU A 589 -18.47 -10.63 28.21
C LEU A 589 -18.85 -11.83 27.30
N ASP A 590 -19.20 -12.98 27.89
CA ASP A 590 -19.66 -14.18 27.18
C ASP A 590 -21.19 -14.39 27.26
N THR A 591 -21.95 -13.43 27.81
CA THR A 591 -23.43 -13.48 27.77
C THR A 591 -23.98 -13.16 26.38
N PRO A 592 -25.17 -13.67 26.02
CA PRO A 592 -25.91 -13.16 24.86
C PRO A 592 -26.31 -11.70 25.06
N ALA A 593 -26.39 -10.96 23.95
CA ALA A 593 -26.82 -9.57 23.96
C ALA A 593 -28.27 -9.42 24.48
N THR A 594 -28.62 -8.20 24.89
CA THR A 594 -29.94 -7.84 25.43
C THR A 594 -30.44 -6.55 24.79
N ASN A 595 -31.71 -6.18 24.97
CA ASN A 595 -32.24 -4.94 24.38
C ASN A 595 -32.14 -3.76 25.34
N GLY A 596 -31.62 -2.62 24.84
CA GLY A 596 -31.45 -1.37 25.57
C GLY A 596 -31.07 -0.24 24.63
N VAL A 597 -30.74 0.93 25.18
CA VAL A 597 -30.13 2.03 24.41
C VAL A 597 -28.62 1.83 24.44
N ASP A 598 -27.94 1.84 23.29
CA ASP A 598 -26.48 1.86 23.23
C ASP A 598 -25.98 3.30 23.38
N ASN A 599 -24.85 3.48 24.07
CA ASN A 599 -24.20 4.80 24.31
C ASN A 599 -22.67 4.67 24.07
N LEU A 600 -22.27 3.65 23.30
CA LEU A 600 -20.88 3.28 23.03
C LEU A 600 -20.61 3.08 21.54
N ASN A 601 -21.51 2.40 20.82
CA ASN A 601 -21.29 1.97 19.43
C ASN A 601 -21.85 2.98 18.41
N ASN A 602 -21.12 3.26 17.34
CA ASN A 602 -21.62 4.01 16.17
C ASN A 602 -22.44 3.14 15.21
N MET A 603 -23.06 2.09 15.75
CA MET A 603 -23.96 1.17 15.06
C MET A 603 -24.94 0.53 16.05
N GLU A 604 -26.24 0.66 15.77
CA GLU A 604 -27.31 0.07 16.58
C GLU A 604 -28.26 -0.72 15.68
N GLN A 605 -28.68 -1.92 16.10
CA GLN A 605 -29.61 -2.77 15.34
C GLN A 605 -30.80 -3.24 16.19
N VAL A 606 -32.00 -3.15 15.63
CA VAL A 606 -33.20 -3.86 16.08
C VAL A 606 -33.50 -5.02 15.14
N LEU A 607 -33.63 -6.24 15.70
CA LEU A 607 -34.06 -7.45 14.98
C LEU A 607 -35.42 -7.91 15.54
N ILE A 608 -36.38 -8.18 14.65
CA ILE A 608 -37.72 -8.66 15.01
C ILE A 608 -38.03 -9.93 14.22
N ASN A 609 -38.29 -11.03 14.93
CA ASN A 609 -38.76 -12.29 14.38
C ASN A 609 -40.30 -12.31 14.28
N ASP A 610 -40.80 -12.95 13.22
CA ASP A 610 -42.23 -13.07 12.86
C ASP A 610 -43.01 -11.72 12.95
N PRO A 611 -42.54 -10.63 12.29
CA PRO A 611 -43.08 -9.28 12.45
C PRO A 611 -44.52 -9.08 11.97
N ASP A 612 -45.24 -8.15 12.62
CA ASP A 612 -46.54 -7.64 12.20
C ASP A 612 -46.40 -6.90 10.84
N SER A 613 -47.03 -7.37 9.78
CA SER A 613 -46.93 -6.69 8.47
C SER A 613 -47.63 -5.33 8.47
N GLY A 614 -46.91 -4.27 8.10
CA GLY A 614 -47.39 -2.90 8.08
C GLY A 614 -46.26 -1.88 8.07
N ASN A 615 -46.56 -0.65 8.47
CA ASN A 615 -45.56 0.41 8.59
C ASN A 615 -44.90 0.36 9.97
N TYR A 616 -43.57 0.31 9.98
CA TYR A 616 -42.72 0.52 11.14
C TYR A 616 -42.17 1.95 11.10
N ASP A 617 -42.26 2.65 12.22
CA ASP A 617 -41.65 3.97 12.38
C ASP A 617 -40.29 3.81 13.07
N ILE A 618 -39.23 4.19 12.36
CA ILE A 618 -37.83 4.11 12.77
C ILE A 618 -37.41 5.52 13.20
N GLU A 619 -37.45 5.77 14.52
CA GLU A 619 -37.06 7.05 15.10
C GLU A 619 -35.56 7.03 15.44
N ILE A 620 -34.81 7.97 14.87
CA ILE A 620 -33.39 8.22 15.19
C ILE A 620 -33.32 9.54 15.95
N THR A 621 -32.70 9.56 17.13
CA THR A 621 -32.56 10.76 17.97
C THR A 621 -31.09 11.12 18.17
N GLY A 622 -30.73 12.38 17.88
CA GLY A 622 -29.39 12.92 18.11
C GLY A 622 -29.15 13.23 19.59
N SER A 623 -29.09 12.21 20.43
CA SER A 623 -29.10 12.33 21.90
C SER A 623 -27.89 13.10 22.43
N ASN A 624 -26.69 12.85 21.92
CA ASN A 624 -25.53 13.73 22.15
C ASN A 624 -24.72 13.90 20.85
N VAL A 625 -24.93 15.01 20.12
CA VAL A 625 -24.25 15.34 18.85
C VAL A 625 -23.40 16.61 19.02
N PRO A 626 -22.24 16.53 19.71
CA PRO A 626 -21.33 17.65 19.96
C PRO A 626 -20.66 18.20 18.69
N VAL A 627 -20.55 17.39 17.63
CA VAL A 627 -19.96 17.76 16.34
C VAL A 627 -21.04 17.61 15.28
N GLY A 628 -21.93 18.60 15.15
CA GLY A 628 -23.17 18.49 14.37
C GLY A 628 -23.23 19.36 13.09
N PRO A 629 -24.10 18.99 12.13
CA PRO A 629 -24.93 17.78 12.12
C PRO A 629 -24.14 16.50 11.78
N GLN A 630 -24.70 15.34 12.14
CA GLN A 630 -24.19 14.01 11.81
C GLN A 630 -25.03 13.43 10.66
N GLU A 631 -24.38 13.00 9.57
CA GLU A 631 -25.02 12.12 8.56
C GLU A 631 -25.11 10.70 9.12
N TYR A 632 -26.24 10.02 8.91
CA TYR A 632 -26.43 8.63 9.29
C TYR A 632 -27.19 7.86 8.22
N PHE A 633 -26.86 6.58 8.10
CA PHE A 633 -27.52 5.63 7.22
C PHE A 633 -28.48 4.77 8.02
N VAL A 634 -29.72 4.61 7.55
CA VAL A 634 -30.61 3.54 8.02
C VAL A 634 -30.66 2.48 6.94
N VAL A 635 -30.08 1.33 7.22
CA VAL A 635 -30.17 0.14 6.37
C VAL A 635 -31.19 -0.83 6.96
N TYR A 636 -31.91 -1.55 6.11
CA TYR A 636 -32.90 -2.51 6.57
C TYR A 636 -32.88 -3.80 5.76
N GLU A 637 -33.16 -4.91 6.44
CA GLU A 637 -33.25 -6.21 5.81
C GLU A 637 -34.63 -6.80 6.09
N ILE A 638 -35.25 -7.31 5.03
CA ILE A 638 -36.54 -7.98 5.06
C ILE A 638 -36.29 -9.40 4.56
N ILE A 639 -36.47 -10.39 5.43
CA ILE A 639 -36.30 -11.81 5.15
C ILE A 639 -37.70 -12.42 5.09
N THR A 640 -38.10 -12.91 3.92
CA THR A 640 -39.32 -13.71 3.73
C THR A 640 -39.06 -15.19 3.94
N ASP A 641 -37.97 -15.67 3.35
CA ASP A 641 -37.71 -17.09 3.18
C ASP A 641 -36.92 -17.63 4.38
N GLN A 642 -37.51 -18.58 5.09
CA GLN A 642 -36.97 -19.13 6.35
C GLN A 642 -35.84 -20.13 6.15
N LEU A 643 -35.62 -20.58 4.91
CA LEU A 643 -34.58 -21.52 4.50
C LEU A 643 -34.22 -21.19 3.05
N VAL A 644 -32.93 -20.97 2.78
CA VAL A 644 -32.40 -20.65 1.45
C VAL A 644 -31.11 -21.42 1.23
N LEU A 645 -31.01 -22.20 0.16
CA LEU A 645 -29.76 -22.83 -0.28
C LEU A 645 -28.84 -21.76 -0.89
N THR A 646 -27.53 -21.86 -0.65
CA THR A 646 -26.58 -20.80 -1.05
C THR A 646 -25.34 -21.32 -1.79
N TYR A 647 -25.08 -22.63 -1.70
CA TYR A 647 -24.08 -23.36 -2.49
C TYR A 647 -24.26 -24.88 -2.25
N PRO A 648 -24.14 -25.76 -3.26
CA PRO A 648 -24.09 -25.42 -4.68
C PRO A 648 -25.44 -24.88 -5.18
N ASN A 649 -25.41 -23.91 -6.08
CA ASN A 649 -26.61 -23.21 -6.54
C ASN A 649 -26.78 -23.15 -8.07
N GLY A 650 -25.86 -23.74 -8.85
CA GLY A 650 -25.97 -23.88 -10.29
C GLY A 650 -24.72 -23.47 -11.08
N GLU A 651 -24.60 -23.99 -12.30
CA GLU A 651 -23.46 -23.87 -13.24
C GLU A 651 -22.07 -24.31 -12.69
N GLU A 652 -21.95 -24.66 -11.40
CA GLU A 652 -20.71 -25.15 -10.81
C GLU A 652 -20.24 -26.47 -11.49
N SER A 653 -18.93 -26.70 -11.52
CA SER A 653 -18.35 -27.91 -12.12
C SER A 653 -17.53 -28.71 -11.10
N PHE A 654 -18.13 -29.77 -10.56
CA PHE A 654 -17.49 -30.70 -9.63
C PHE A 654 -16.93 -31.93 -10.34
N PHE A 655 -16.04 -32.65 -9.64
CA PHE A 655 -15.50 -33.92 -10.11
C PHE A 655 -15.99 -35.08 -9.22
N PRO A 656 -16.12 -36.30 -9.76
CA PRO A 656 -16.54 -37.47 -8.98
C PRO A 656 -15.72 -37.67 -7.70
N ASN A 657 -16.40 -37.87 -6.56
CA ASN A 657 -15.80 -38.02 -5.22
C ASN A 657 -15.09 -36.77 -4.66
N ALA A 658 -15.28 -35.58 -5.24
CA ALA A 658 -14.86 -34.33 -4.62
C ALA A 658 -15.43 -34.18 -3.20
N GLN A 659 -14.73 -33.44 -2.34
CA GLN A 659 -15.31 -32.94 -1.09
C GLN A 659 -15.68 -31.47 -1.32
N GLU A 660 -16.96 -31.15 -1.22
CA GLU A 660 -17.49 -29.79 -1.37
C GLU A 660 -18.44 -29.50 -0.21
N THR A 661 -18.40 -28.30 0.36
CA THR A 661 -19.21 -27.94 1.53
C THR A 661 -20.54 -27.33 1.09
N ILE A 662 -21.65 -28.03 1.28
CA ILE A 662 -23.01 -27.48 1.06
C ILE A 662 -23.25 -26.37 2.09
N HIS A 663 -23.85 -25.26 1.68
CA HIS A 663 -24.17 -24.12 2.55
C HIS A 663 -25.63 -23.65 2.37
N TRP A 664 -26.29 -23.32 3.47
CA TRP A 664 -27.64 -22.73 3.47
C TRP A 664 -27.78 -21.67 4.57
N ASP A 665 -28.61 -20.68 4.31
CA ASP A 665 -29.07 -19.71 5.31
C ASP A 665 -30.44 -20.15 5.84
N ALA A 666 -30.73 -19.90 7.11
CA ALA A 666 -32.02 -20.27 7.70
C ALA A 666 -32.37 -19.43 8.94
N THR A 667 -33.62 -18.97 9.01
CA THR A 667 -34.19 -18.15 10.09
C THR A 667 -35.42 -18.83 10.71
N ASN A 668 -35.59 -18.68 12.04
CA ASN A 668 -36.69 -19.24 12.85
C ASN A 668 -36.92 -20.77 12.74
N THR A 669 -35.99 -21.53 12.14
CA THR A 669 -36.09 -23.00 11.97
C THR A 669 -35.88 -23.78 13.26
N SER A 670 -36.84 -24.65 13.61
CA SER A 670 -36.74 -25.52 14.80
C SER A 670 -36.44 -27.00 14.51
N ASP A 671 -36.71 -27.49 13.30
CA ASP A 671 -36.50 -28.90 12.93
C ASP A 671 -35.10 -29.12 12.30
N ASP A 672 -34.53 -30.30 12.51
CA ASP A 672 -33.24 -30.70 11.93
C ASP A 672 -33.29 -30.71 10.38
N PHE A 673 -32.16 -30.38 9.74
CA PHE A 673 -32.06 -30.26 8.28
C PHE A 673 -31.80 -31.60 7.61
N LEU A 674 -32.69 -32.01 6.69
CA LEU A 674 -32.47 -33.11 5.75
C LEU A 674 -31.78 -32.55 4.49
N LEU A 675 -30.65 -33.16 4.11
CA LEU A 675 -29.88 -32.80 2.91
C LEU A 675 -29.98 -33.92 1.87
N GLU A 676 -30.26 -33.56 0.62
CA GLU A 676 -30.47 -34.48 -0.50
C GLU A 676 -29.78 -33.98 -1.77
N TYR A 677 -29.49 -34.88 -2.72
CA TYR A 677 -29.05 -34.53 -4.07
C TYR A 677 -29.87 -35.26 -5.14
N SER A 678 -29.97 -34.65 -6.32
CA SER A 678 -30.47 -35.26 -7.55
C SER A 678 -29.32 -35.39 -8.56
N THR A 679 -29.46 -36.31 -9.52
CA THR A 679 -28.63 -36.40 -10.74
C THR A 679 -29.49 -36.40 -12.01
N ASP A 680 -30.78 -36.02 -11.87
CA ASP A 680 -31.86 -36.14 -12.85
C ASP A 680 -32.85 -34.96 -12.82
N SER A 681 -32.34 -33.72 -12.71
CA SER A 681 -33.14 -32.47 -12.77
C SER A 681 -34.24 -32.41 -11.69
N GLY A 682 -33.94 -32.90 -10.48
CA GLY A 682 -34.88 -32.98 -9.36
C GLY A 682 -35.98 -34.03 -9.51
N SER A 683 -35.93 -34.90 -10.54
CA SER A 683 -36.95 -35.94 -10.78
C SER A 683 -36.94 -37.04 -9.71
N SER A 684 -35.77 -37.33 -9.15
CA SER A 684 -35.58 -38.17 -7.97
C SER A 684 -34.48 -37.61 -7.05
N TRP A 685 -34.53 -38.01 -5.79
CA TRP A 685 -33.68 -37.43 -4.74
C TRP A 685 -33.08 -38.52 -3.87
N ASN A 686 -31.78 -38.40 -3.64
CA ASN A 686 -30.96 -39.29 -2.84
C ASN A 686 -30.55 -38.58 -1.55
N THR A 687 -30.91 -39.13 -0.40
CA THR A 687 -30.54 -38.57 0.90
C THR A 687 -29.03 -38.61 1.11
N ILE A 688 -28.43 -37.45 1.40
CA ILE A 688 -27.05 -37.31 1.86
C ILE A 688 -26.99 -37.64 3.35
N THR A 689 -27.75 -36.90 4.16
CA THR A 689 -27.70 -36.97 5.62
C THR A 689 -28.88 -36.22 6.27
N THR A 690 -28.97 -36.26 7.60
CA THR A 690 -29.74 -35.30 8.40
C THR A 690 -28.82 -34.68 9.45
N VAL A 691 -28.79 -33.36 9.54
CA VAL A 691 -27.91 -32.57 10.43
C VAL A 691 -28.72 -31.66 11.35
N ASN A 692 -28.14 -31.27 12.49
CA ASN A 692 -28.88 -30.52 13.50
C ASN A 692 -29.24 -29.09 13.06
N ASN A 693 -30.41 -28.61 13.50
CA ASN A 693 -30.96 -27.26 13.27
C ASN A 693 -30.03 -26.06 13.59
N SER A 694 -28.95 -26.25 14.35
CA SER A 694 -27.93 -25.23 14.62
C SER A 694 -26.89 -25.04 13.50
N LEU A 695 -26.79 -25.98 12.55
CA LEU A 695 -25.81 -25.93 11.46
C LEU A 695 -26.32 -25.13 10.26
N ARG A 696 -25.39 -24.58 9.48
CA ARG A 696 -25.62 -23.81 8.22
C ARG A 696 -24.73 -24.28 7.07
N LEU A 697 -24.04 -25.41 7.27
CA LEU A 697 -23.12 -26.03 6.33
C LEU A 697 -22.94 -27.54 6.60
N TYR A 698 -22.54 -28.28 5.58
CA TYR A 698 -22.18 -29.70 5.68
C TYR A 698 -21.20 -30.14 4.59
N ASP A 699 -20.13 -30.83 4.97
CA ASP A 699 -19.14 -31.36 4.02
C ASP A 699 -19.68 -32.61 3.31
N TRP A 700 -19.90 -32.48 2.00
CA TRP A 700 -20.49 -33.49 1.15
C TRP A 700 -19.43 -34.15 0.24
N SER A 701 -19.50 -35.48 0.17
CA SER A 701 -18.77 -36.24 -0.85
C SER A 701 -19.63 -36.32 -2.10
N VAL A 702 -19.26 -35.57 -3.14
CA VAL A 702 -19.89 -35.58 -4.47
C VAL A 702 -19.96 -37.02 -5.00
N PRO A 703 -21.10 -37.48 -5.56
CA PRO A 703 -21.27 -38.87 -5.98
C PRO A 703 -20.29 -39.29 -7.08
N ASN A 704 -20.10 -40.59 -7.24
CA ASN A 704 -19.34 -41.18 -8.33
C ASN A 704 -20.25 -41.45 -9.55
N GLU A 705 -20.89 -40.40 -10.04
CA GLU A 705 -21.77 -40.40 -11.22
C GLU A 705 -21.40 -39.19 -12.11
N ILE A 706 -21.59 -39.30 -13.42
CA ILE A 706 -21.39 -38.21 -14.38
C ILE A 706 -22.78 -37.70 -14.79
N THR A 707 -23.01 -36.39 -14.74
CA THR A 707 -24.28 -35.75 -15.14
C THR A 707 -24.12 -34.24 -15.25
N GLY A 708 -24.87 -33.58 -16.15
CA GLY A 708 -25.04 -32.13 -16.17
C GLY A 708 -26.12 -31.64 -15.21
N ASN A 709 -26.97 -32.57 -14.76
CA ASN A 709 -28.30 -32.32 -14.24
C ASN A 709 -28.36 -32.56 -12.72
N ALA A 710 -27.28 -32.24 -12.01
CA ALA A 710 -27.21 -32.39 -10.56
C ALA A 710 -27.76 -31.16 -9.84
N MET A 711 -28.41 -31.42 -8.71
CA MET A 711 -28.99 -30.40 -7.83
C MET A 711 -28.84 -30.83 -6.37
N VAL A 712 -28.81 -29.88 -5.45
CA VAL A 712 -28.89 -30.13 -4.00
C VAL A 712 -30.21 -29.56 -3.45
N ARG A 713 -30.76 -30.19 -2.41
CA ARG A 713 -31.88 -29.67 -1.62
C ARG A 713 -31.57 -29.74 -0.13
N VAL A 714 -31.98 -28.69 0.58
CA VAL A 714 -32.11 -28.66 2.04
C VAL A 714 -33.60 -28.60 2.42
N SER A 715 -33.99 -29.27 3.50
CA SER A 715 -35.36 -29.19 4.04
C SER A 715 -35.40 -29.28 5.57
N SER A 716 -36.34 -28.57 6.19
CA SER A 716 -36.57 -28.53 7.64
C SER A 716 -38.07 -28.41 7.93
N GLY A 717 -38.66 -29.46 8.51
CA GLY A 717 -40.09 -29.51 8.83
C GLY A 717 -40.99 -29.47 7.58
N SER A 718 -41.52 -28.29 7.27
CA SER A 718 -42.29 -28.01 6.04
C SER A 718 -41.62 -26.98 5.11
N LEU A 719 -40.42 -26.52 5.46
CA LEU A 719 -39.58 -25.67 4.62
C LEU A 719 -38.69 -26.56 3.75
N GLN A 720 -38.46 -26.15 2.52
CA GLN A 720 -37.49 -26.76 1.61
C GLN A 720 -36.96 -25.70 0.66
N ASP A 721 -35.71 -25.84 0.23
CA ASP A 721 -35.13 -25.04 -0.84
C ASP A 721 -34.03 -25.83 -1.58
N GLU A 722 -33.95 -25.63 -2.89
CA GLU A 722 -33.12 -26.43 -3.82
C GLU A 722 -32.38 -25.54 -4.83
N SER A 723 -31.27 -26.02 -5.39
CA SER A 723 -30.36 -25.22 -6.23
C SER A 723 -31.08 -24.45 -7.34
N ASP A 724 -30.86 -23.12 -7.45
CA ASP A 724 -31.53 -22.25 -8.42
C ASP A 724 -31.37 -22.75 -9.88
N ASN A 725 -30.19 -23.29 -10.21
CA ASN A 725 -29.94 -23.99 -11.49
C ASN A 725 -29.20 -25.32 -11.24
N GLU A 726 -29.10 -26.12 -12.30
CA GLU A 726 -28.35 -27.40 -12.30
C GLU A 726 -26.83 -27.15 -12.33
N PHE A 727 -26.05 -28.04 -11.72
CA PHE A 727 -24.59 -28.04 -11.74
C PHE A 727 -24.03 -29.35 -12.29
N SER A 728 -22.83 -29.31 -12.86
CA SER A 728 -22.19 -30.46 -13.49
C SER A 728 -21.34 -31.28 -12.51
N ILE A 729 -21.39 -32.59 -12.65
CA ILE A 729 -20.44 -33.54 -12.06
C ILE A 729 -19.77 -34.27 -13.22
N ALA A 730 -18.49 -33.99 -13.47
CA ALA A 730 -17.75 -34.55 -14.60
C ALA A 730 -16.26 -34.74 -14.30
N ASP A 731 -15.64 -35.74 -14.91
CA ASP A 731 -14.18 -35.82 -14.97
C ASP A 731 -13.63 -34.68 -15.84
N PHE A 732 -12.46 -34.15 -15.47
CA PHE A 732 -11.80 -33.04 -16.17
C PHE A 732 -10.51 -33.48 -16.86
N VAL A 733 -9.97 -32.64 -17.74
CA VAL A 733 -8.69 -32.92 -18.44
C VAL A 733 -7.55 -32.98 -17.43
N GLY A 734 -7.14 -34.20 -17.08
CA GLY A 734 -6.12 -34.49 -16.09
C GLY A 734 -4.78 -34.92 -16.70
N GLY A 735 -3.69 -34.55 -16.02
CA GLY A 735 -2.31 -34.81 -16.45
C GLY A 735 -1.76 -33.71 -17.36
N VAL A 736 -0.69 -34.03 -18.09
CA VAL A 736 0.00 -33.06 -18.95
C VAL A 736 -0.81 -32.79 -20.22
N ILE A 737 -1.06 -31.52 -20.50
CA ILE A 737 -1.44 -31.03 -21.84
C ILE A 737 -0.12 -30.83 -22.58
N GLN A 738 0.09 -31.53 -23.68
CA GLN A 738 1.35 -31.52 -24.42
C GLN A 738 1.30 -30.46 -25.52
N VAL A 739 2.25 -29.53 -25.51
CA VAL A 739 2.58 -28.74 -26.68
C VAL A 739 3.23 -29.69 -27.69
N THR A 740 2.70 -29.73 -28.91
CA THR A 740 3.16 -30.64 -29.98
C THR A 740 3.86 -29.90 -31.10
N GLN A 741 3.46 -28.65 -31.35
CA GLN A 741 4.08 -27.76 -32.32
C GLN A 741 3.91 -26.31 -31.84
N VAL A 742 4.92 -25.49 -32.05
CA VAL A 742 4.86 -24.02 -31.96
C VAL A 742 5.53 -23.50 -33.22
N CYS A 743 4.74 -22.83 -34.04
CA CYS A 743 5.13 -22.13 -35.27
C CYS A 743 4.72 -20.65 -35.14
N PRO A 744 5.25 -19.75 -35.99
CA PRO A 744 5.18 -18.31 -35.75
C PRO A 744 3.77 -17.73 -35.62
N GLU A 745 2.83 -18.20 -36.44
CA GLU A 745 1.41 -17.81 -36.38
C GLU A 745 0.51 -18.79 -35.60
N GLU A 746 0.97 -20.00 -35.24
CA GLU A 746 0.12 -21.04 -34.63
C GLU A 746 0.83 -22.04 -33.71
N ALA A 747 0.15 -22.43 -32.62
CA ALA A 747 0.58 -23.49 -31.71
C ALA A 747 -0.45 -24.65 -31.67
N SER A 748 0.06 -25.89 -31.65
CA SER A 748 -0.74 -27.12 -31.64
C SER A 748 -0.53 -27.92 -30.36
N PHE A 749 -1.63 -28.34 -29.73
CA PHE A 749 -1.66 -28.99 -28.41
C PHE A 749 -2.44 -30.30 -28.45
N ASN A 750 -2.09 -31.27 -27.59
CA ASN A 750 -2.89 -32.48 -27.35
C ASN A 750 -3.01 -32.82 -25.86
N TRP A 751 -4.07 -33.54 -25.49
CA TRP A 751 -4.32 -33.99 -24.12
C TRP A 751 -4.94 -35.39 -24.08
N ASN A 752 -5.10 -35.94 -22.87
CA ASN A 752 -5.86 -37.16 -22.64
C ASN A 752 -7.35 -36.89 -22.84
N ALA A 753 -8.01 -37.66 -23.71
CA ALA A 753 -9.46 -37.58 -23.87
C ALA A 753 -10.17 -37.98 -22.57
N VAL A 754 -11.08 -37.12 -22.10
CA VAL A 754 -12.05 -37.43 -21.04
C VAL A 754 -13.09 -38.42 -21.58
N ALA A 755 -13.54 -39.35 -20.74
CA ALA A 755 -14.57 -40.31 -21.12
C ALA A 755 -15.89 -39.61 -21.47
N ASP A 756 -16.54 -40.07 -22.53
CA ASP A 756 -17.86 -39.61 -23.00
C ASP A 756 -17.97 -38.09 -23.27
N ALA A 757 -16.84 -37.37 -23.39
CA ALA A 757 -16.80 -35.98 -23.85
C ALA A 757 -17.04 -35.88 -25.37
N GLU A 758 -17.85 -34.91 -25.80
CA GLU A 758 -18.16 -34.62 -27.21
C GLU A 758 -17.33 -33.44 -27.75
N SER A 759 -17.00 -32.47 -26.89
CA SER A 759 -16.19 -31.31 -27.24
C SER A 759 -15.27 -30.86 -26.10
N TYR A 760 -14.33 -29.98 -26.42
CA TYR A 760 -13.40 -29.35 -25.49
C TYR A 760 -13.26 -27.87 -25.84
N ASP A 761 -13.18 -27.00 -24.83
CA ASP A 761 -12.77 -25.60 -25.01
C ASP A 761 -11.32 -25.43 -24.53
N PHE A 762 -10.51 -24.75 -25.34
CA PHE A 762 -9.10 -24.50 -25.10
C PHE A 762 -8.88 -23.03 -24.72
N TYR A 763 -8.13 -22.82 -23.65
CA TYR A 763 -7.88 -21.52 -23.06
C TYR A 763 -6.41 -21.13 -23.20
N LEU A 764 -6.14 -19.86 -23.50
CA LEU A 764 -4.84 -19.20 -23.29
C LEU A 764 -4.99 -18.07 -22.27
N LEU A 765 -3.90 -17.65 -21.63
CA LEU A 765 -3.85 -16.44 -20.81
C LEU A 765 -3.84 -15.20 -21.74
N GLY A 766 -4.87 -14.36 -21.65
CA GLY A 766 -4.94 -13.04 -22.28
C GLY A 766 -4.43 -11.93 -21.36
N GLU A 767 -4.87 -10.69 -21.61
CA GLU A 767 -4.38 -9.50 -20.88
C GLU A 767 -4.54 -9.59 -19.36
N ASN A 768 -5.63 -10.23 -18.89
CA ASN A 768 -5.96 -10.36 -17.46
C ASN A 768 -6.35 -11.80 -17.03
N TYR A 769 -6.88 -12.61 -17.96
CA TYR A 769 -7.58 -13.86 -17.64
C TYR A 769 -7.27 -15.00 -18.59
N MET A 770 -7.56 -16.23 -18.14
CA MET A 770 -7.65 -17.38 -19.04
C MET A 770 -8.90 -17.25 -19.93
N GLU A 771 -8.71 -17.03 -21.23
CA GLU A 771 -9.75 -16.78 -22.24
C GLU A 771 -9.88 -17.94 -23.23
N ILE A 772 -11.10 -18.22 -23.72
CA ILE A 772 -11.34 -19.27 -24.72
C ILE A 772 -10.89 -18.80 -26.09
N VAL A 773 -9.81 -19.39 -26.61
CA VAL A 773 -9.26 -19.08 -27.95
C VAL A 773 -9.72 -20.06 -29.03
N GLY A 774 -10.33 -21.20 -28.65
CA GLY A 774 -10.92 -22.14 -29.61
C GLY A 774 -11.55 -23.36 -28.95
N SER A 775 -12.25 -24.17 -29.76
CA SER A 775 -12.89 -25.42 -29.33
C SER A 775 -12.60 -26.55 -30.31
N SER A 776 -12.57 -27.80 -29.83
CA SER A 776 -12.31 -29.01 -30.64
C SER A 776 -13.22 -30.17 -30.25
N THR A 777 -13.65 -30.97 -31.23
CA THR A 777 -14.38 -32.23 -31.00
C THR A 777 -13.44 -33.43 -30.83
N THR A 778 -12.17 -33.19 -30.53
CA THR A 778 -11.12 -34.21 -30.32
C THR A 778 -10.10 -33.70 -29.30
N SER A 779 -9.29 -34.59 -28.70
CA SER A 779 -8.32 -34.21 -27.64
C SER A 779 -7.03 -33.56 -28.18
N ASN A 780 -7.16 -32.70 -29.17
CA ASN A 780 -6.11 -31.87 -29.78
C ASN A 780 -6.74 -30.63 -30.44
N ILE A 781 -5.96 -29.56 -30.55
CA ILE A 781 -6.34 -28.32 -31.23
C ILE A 781 -5.08 -27.61 -31.78
N THR A 782 -5.27 -26.79 -32.80
CA THR A 782 -4.30 -25.77 -33.25
C THR A 782 -4.97 -24.41 -33.09
N VAL A 783 -4.27 -23.46 -32.46
CA VAL A 783 -4.76 -22.12 -32.15
C VAL A 783 -3.75 -21.07 -32.61
N PRO A 784 -4.20 -19.88 -33.05
CA PRO A 784 -3.28 -18.82 -33.46
C PRO A 784 -2.50 -18.27 -32.26
N ILE A 785 -1.28 -17.81 -32.51
CA ILE A 785 -0.45 -17.04 -31.56
C ILE A 785 0.14 -15.81 -32.26
N THR A 786 0.69 -14.86 -31.50
CA THR A 786 1.26 -13.59 -31.99
C THR A 786 2.77 -13.62 -32.17
N ASN A 787 3.46 -14.39 -31.33
CA ASN A 787 4.91 -14.56 -31.30
C ASN A 787 5.19 -15.97 -30.75
N PRO A 788 6.03 -16.80 -31.38
CA PRO A 788 6.37 -18.13 -30.85
C PRO A 788 7.23 -18.08 -29.59
N ASP A 789 7.88 -16.95 -29.31
CA ASP A 789 8.79 -16.77 -28.18
C ASP A 789 8.10 -16.21 -26.91
N ASP A 790 6.79 -15.89 -26.98
CA ASP A 790 5.96 -15.51 -25.82
C ASP A 790 5.74 -16.68 -24.84
N GLU A 791 5.59 -16.37 -23.55
CA GLU A 791 5.15 -17.35 -22.54
C GLU A 791 3.69 -17.79 -22.77
N LEU A 792 3.48 -19.08 -23.08
CA LEU A 792 2.15 -19.65 -23.27
C LEU A 792 1.67 -20.35 -21.99
N TRP A 793 0.63 -19.78 -21.37
CA TRP A 793 -0.13 -20.40 -20.28
C TRP A 793 -1.48 -20.91 -20.81
N PHE A 794 -1.71 -22.23 -20.77
CA PHE A 794 -2.86 -22.89 -21.44
C PHE A 794 -3.63 -23.87 -20.54
N ALA A 795 -4.93 -24.00 -20.78
CA ALA A 795 -5.81 -24.91 -20.04
C ALA A 795 -6.96 -25.46 -20.91
N VAL A 796 -7.65 -26.51 -20.44
CA VAL A 796 -8.75 -27.15 -21.19
C VAL A 796 -9.96 -27.45 -20.30
N VAL A 797 -11.15 -27.24 -20.84
CA VAL A 797 -12.45 -27.72 -20.35
C VAL A 797 -12.95 -28.85 -21.27
N ALA A 798 -13.56 -29.90 -20.72
CA ALA A 798 -14.27 -30.92 -21.48
C ALA A 798 -15.80 -30.74 -21.34
N LYS A 799 -16.56 -31.07 -22.40
CA LYS A 799 -18.02 -30.93 -22.44
C LYS A 799 -18.69 -32.11 -23.13
N ASN A 800 -19.95 -32.34 -22.81
CA ASN A 800 -20.87 -33.20 -23.54
C ASN A 800 -22.17 -32.43 -23.74
N ASP A 801 -22.51 -32.10 -24.99
CA ASP A 801 -23.66 -31.26 -25.32
C ASP A 801 -24.97 -32.09 -25.36
N THR A 802 -24.87 -33.42 -25.37
CA THR A 802 -25.98 -34.40 -25.36
C THR A 802 -26.43 -34.80 -23.94
N GLU A 803 -25.51 -34.81 -22.98
CA GLU A 803 -25.73 -35.10 -21.55
C GLU A 803 -25.56 -33.85 -20.66
N GLU A 804 -25.50 -32.68 -21.31
CA GLU A 804 -25.58 -31.32 -20.75
C GLU A 804 -24.52 -31.00 -19.65
N TRP A 805 -23.39 -31.73 -19.63
CA TRP A 805 -22.32 -31.54 -18.65
C TRP A 805 -21.09 -30.78 -19.16
N ILE A 806 -20.51 -29.99 -18.25
CA ILE A 806 -19.25 -29.26 -18.41
C ILE A 806 -18.28 -29.64 -17.28
N SER A 807 -17.04 -29.98 -17.63
CA SER A 807 -15.99 -30.23 -16.65
C SER A 807 -15.44 -28.93 -16.10
N ARG A 808 -14.92 -28.94 -14.87
CA ARG A 808 -14.06 -27.84 -14.41
C ARG A 808 -12.87 -27.70 -15.38
N ARG A 809 -12.43 -26.47 -15.62
CA ARG A 809 -11.18 -26.19 -16.33
C ARG A 809 -10.01 -26.90 -15.63
N SER A 810 -9.06 -27.42 -16.41
CA SER A 810 -7.78 -27.90 -15.87
C SER A 810 -7.04 -26.76 -15.14
N ASN A 811 -6.04 -27.09 -14.33
CA ASN A 811 -5.02 -26.10 -14.01
C ASN A 811 -4.35 -25.62 -15.32
N ALA A 812 -3.88 -24.38 -15.34
CA ALA A 812 -3.04 -23.90 -16.43
C ALA A 812 -1.70 -24.64 -16.43
N GLN A 813 -1.11 -24.78 -17.61
CA GLN A 813 0.19 -25.38 -17.84
C GLN A 813 1.04 -24.41 -18.66
N PHE A 814 2.35 -24.49 -18.46
CA PHE A 814 3.32 -23.49 -18.91
C PHE A 814 4.16 -24.00 -20.07
N TYR A 815 4.47 -23.10 -21.00
CA TYR A 815 5.50 -23.26 -22.03
C TYR A 815 6.20 -21.92 -22.24
N GLY A 816 7.48 -21.82 -21.89
CA GLY A 816 8.25 -20.57 -21.91
C GLY A 816 8.82 -20.21 -23.28
N GLY A 817 7.96 -20.11 -24.31
CA GLY A 817 8.34 -19.70 -25.66
C GLY A 817 9.22 -20.69 -26.45
N GLY A 818 9.56 -20.27 -27.67
CA GLY A 818 10.44 -20.95 -28.61
C GLY A 818 9.70 -21.85 -29.61
N LEU A 819 10.21 -21.90 -30.84
CA LEU A 819 9.73 -22.83 -31.87
C LEU A 819 9.87 -24.31 -31.46
N LEU A 820 8.82 -25.10 -31.67
CA LEU A 820 8.78 -26.53 -31.37
C LEU A 820 8.22 -27.31 -32.55
N ASN A 821 8.97 -28.28 -33.08
CA ASN A 821 8.58 -29.13 -34.22
C ASN A 821 8.09 -28.35 -35.47
N CYS A 822 8.33 -27.03 -35.54
CA CYS A 822 8.16 -26.27 -36.76
C CYS A 822 9.28 -26.59 -37.76
N SER A 823 9.09 -26.26 -39.02
CA SER A 823 10.08 -26.48 -40.08
C SER A 823 9.82 -25.47 -41.19
N LEU A 824 10.47 -24.32 -41.05
CA LEU A 824 10.33 -23.17 -41.92
C LEU A 824 11.18 -23.38 -43.19
N ALA A 825 10.69 -22.92 -44.33
CA ALA A 825 11.41 -23.02 -45.60
C ALA A 825 12.30 -21.79 -45.82
N ASN A 826 11.78 -20.60 -45.52
CA ASN A 826 12.47 -19.32 -45.62
C ASN A 826 12.38 -18.64 -44.26
N ASP A 827 13.50 -18.65 -43.53
CA ASP A 827 13.61 -18.18 -42.16
C ASP A 827 15.10 -17.86 -41.94
N VAL A 828 15.39 -16.62 -41.59
CA VAL A 828 16.69 -16.15 -41.12
C VAL A 828 16.54 -15.59 -39.72
N ALA A 829 17.61 -15.68 -38.92
CA ALA A 829 17.60 -15.21 -37.55
C ALA A 829 18.82 -14.35 -37.25
N LEU A 830 18.61 -13.27 -36.51
CA LEU A 830 19.66 -12.45 -35.94
C LEU A 830 20.06 -13.01 -34.57
N LEU A 831 21.14 -13.81 -34.54
CA LEU A 831 21.52 -14.59 -33.36
C LEU A 831 22.22 -13.77 -32.26
N SER A 832 22.89 -12.67 -32.63
CA SER A 832 23.58 -11.78 -31.71
C SER A 832 24.04 -10.50 -32.42
N ILE A 833 24.08 -9.40 -31.67
CA ILE A 833 25.01 -8.30 -31.95
C ILE A 833 26.39 -8.74 -31.43
N ASN A 834 27.44 -8.53 -32.22
CA ASN A 834 28.78 -9.08 -31.96
C ASN A 834 29.77 -8.06 -31.37
N ASN A 835 29.39 -6.78 -31.29
CA ASN A 835 30.20 -5.73 -30.71
C ASN A 835 30.22 -5.84 -29.17
N ASP A 836 31.41 -5.76 -28.58
CA ASP A 836 31.56 -5.60 -27.13
C ASP A 836 31.26 -4.14 -26.73
N PRO A 837 30.51 -3.86 -25.63
CA PRO A 837 30.22 -2.50 -25.18
C PRO A 837 31.46 -1.59 -25.03
N SER A 838 32.64 -2.14 -24.77
CA SER A 838 33.89 -1.38 -24.66
C SER A 838 34.42 -0.85 -26.01
N GLU A 839 33.98 -1.41 -27.14
CA GLU A 839 34.36 -0.93 -28.48
C GLU A 839 33.86 0.50 -28.71
N PHE A 840 32.68 0.84 -28.19
CA PHE A 840 32.04 2.15 -28.33
C PHE A 840 32.65 3.26 -27.47
N ASN A 841 33.68 2.98 -26.64
CA ASN A 841 34.40 4.00 -25.89
C ASN A 841 35.43 4.72 -26.76
N PHE A 842 34.97 5.75 -27.48
CA PHE A 842 35.77 6.56 -28.40
C PHE A 842 37.03 7.17 -27.76
N VAL A 843 36.98 7.50 -26.46
CA VAL A 843 38.15 7.96 -25.67
C VAL A 843 39.32 6.96 -25.67
N CYS A 844 39.03 5.67 -25.85
CA CYS A 844 39.99 4.56 -25.94
C CYS A 844 40.20 4.09 -27.37
N ASN A 845 39.12 4.05 -28.15
CA ASN A 845 39.07 3.59 -29.54
C ASN A 845 38.65 4.76 -30.46
N PRO A 846 39.54 5.73 -30.74
CA PRO A 846 39.21 6.95 -31.51
C PRO A 846 39.13 6.70 -33.04
N GLU A 847 38.80 5.48 -33.45
CA GLU A 847 38.57 5.07 -34.84
C GLU A 847 37.11 4.58 -34.92
N PRO A 848 36.32 4.94 -35.95
CA PRO A 848 34.90 4.56 -36.04
C PRO A 848 34.65 3.05 -35.93
N VAL A 849 33.64 2.68 -35.13
CA VAL A 849 33.29 1.30 -34.81
C VAL A 849 32.64 0.62 -36.01
N VAL A 850 33.11 -0.59 -36.36
CA VAL A 850 32.44 -1.46 -37.33
C VAL A 850 31.34 -2.21 -36.61
N ILE A 851 30.07 -1.91 -36.92
CA ILE A 851 28.96 -2.70 -36.40
C ILE A 851 29.06 -4.13 -36.96
N SER A 852 28.84 -5.13 -36.11
CA SER A 852 28.90 -6.54 -36.47
C SER A 852 27.77 -7.33 -35.82
N ALA A 853 27.16 -8.26 -36.56
CA ALA A 853 26.10 -9.12 -36.03
C ALA A 853 26.11 -10.51 -36.69
N THR A 854 25.68 -11.53 -35.95
CA THR A 854 25.61 -12.91 -36.44
C THR A 854 24.23 -13.18 -37.04
N VAL A 855 24.17 -13.41 -38.35
CA VAL A 855 22.94 -13.78 -39.07
C VAL A 855 23.01 -15.24 -39.48
N ALA A 856 21.97 -16.02 -39.22
CA ALA A 856 21.86 -17.43 -39.62
C ALA A 856 20.68 -17.68 -40.54
N ASN A 857 20.77 -18.72 -41.39
CA ASN A 857 19.61 -19.30 -42.07
C ASN A 857 19.08 -20.47 -41.25
N THR A 858 18.04 -20.20 -40.46
CA THR A 858 17.33 -21.15 -39.60
C THR A 858 16.31 -21.99 -40.40
N GLY A 859 15.88 -21.51 -41.56
CA GLY A 859 15.04 -22.21 -42.53
C GLY A 859 15.72 -23.34 -43.30
N LEU A 860 14.96 -24.03 -44.15
CA LEU A 860 15.38 -25.22 -44.89
C LEU A 860 15.93 -24.95 -46.31
N ASP A 861 15.47 -23.90 -47.00
CA ASP A 861 15.94 -23.53 -48.35
C ASP A 861 17.05 -22.45 -48.27
N PRO A 862 17.96 -22.36 -49.26
CA PRO A 862 19.08 -21.41 -49.19
C PRO A 862 18.67 -19.94 -49.44
N GLN A 863 18.88 -19.09 -48.44
CA GLN A 863 18.48 -17.67 -48.45
C GLN A 863 19.59 -16.73 -48.92
N SER A 864 19.23 -15.59 -49.50
CA SER A 864 20.15 -14.59 -50.03
C SER A 864 19.46 -13.26 -50.36
N ASN A 865 20.20 -12.15 -50.42
CA ASN A 865 19.66 -10.78 -50.52
C ASN A 865 18.83 -10.42 -49.27
N ILE A 866 19.30 -10.88 -48.11
CA ILE A 866 18.77 -10.48 -46.80
C ILE A 866 19.19 -9.01 -46.63
N THR A 867 18.25 -8.12 -46.36
CA THR A 867 18.58 -6.75 -45.95
C THR A 867 18.98 -6.76 -44.49
N ILE A 868 19.98 -5.99 -44.11
CA ILE A 868 20.42 -5.86 -42.71
C ILE A 868 20.60 -4.38 -42.38
N ARG A 869 20.17 -3.97 -41.19
CA ARG A 869 20.17 -2.58 -40.75
C ARG A 869 20.70 -2.44 -39.34
N TYR A 870 21.22 -1.26 -39.01
CA TYR A 870 21.37 -0.85 -37.63
C TYR A 870 20.83 0.57 -37.39
N GLN A 871 20.42 0.81 -36.15
CA GLN A 871 20.00 2.12 -35.65
C GLN A 871 20.60 2.36 -34.26
N ILE A 872 21.06 3.58 -34.02
CA ILE A 872 21.42 4.08 -32.69
C ILE A 872 20.30 5.01 -32.21
N ASN A 873 19.73 4.72 -31.04
CA ASN A 873 18.64 5.47 -30.40
C ASN A 873 17.45 5.76 -31.33
N SER A 874 17.44 6.91 -32.01
CA SER A 874 16.43 7.30 -33.00
C SER A 874 17.04 8.03 -34.21
N GLU A 875 18.35 7.89 -34.41
CA GLU A 875 19.08 8.47 -35.53
C GLU A 875 18.78 7.73 -36.86
N PRO A 876 19.19 8.25 -38.04
CA PRO A 876 18.88 7.63 -39.31
C PRO A 876 19.42 6.19 -39.44
N VAL A 877 18.51 5.25 -39.69
CA VAL A 877 18.81 3.84 -39.94
C VAL A 877 19.83 3.69 -41.07
N VAL A 878 20.86 2.89 -40.83
CA VAL A 878 21.85 2.46 -41.83
C VAL A 878 21.37 1.14 -42.43
N GLU A 879 21.30 1.02 -43.75
CA GLU A 879 20.77 -0.15 -44.47
C GLU A 879 21.80 -0.72 -45.46
N GLU A 880 22.10 -2.01 -45.31
CA GLU A 880 22.99 -2.79 -46.17
C GLU A 880 22.34 -4.13 -46.58
N ASN A 881 23.06 -4.98 -47.32
CA ASN A 881 22.49 -6.17 -47.99
C ASN A 881 23.47 -7.35 -48.00
N ILE A 882 23.11 -8.44 -47.32
CA ILE A 882 23.86 -9.70 -47.28
C ILE A 882 23.72 -10.41 -48.63
N SER A 883 24.70 -10.18 -49.51
CA SER A 883 24.75 -10.77 -50.85
C SER A 883 25.27 -12.22 -50.90
N THR A 884 25.76 -12.74 -49.77
CA THR A 884 26.13 -14.15 -49.59
C THR A 884 24.88 -15.03 -49.54
N THR A 885 24.91 -16.20 -50.17
CA THR A 885 23.87 -17.22 -50.00
C THR A 885 24.19 -18.09 -48.79
N LEU A 886 23.32 -18.09 -47.78
CA LEU A 886 23.37 -18.98 -46.63
C LEU A 886 22.54 -20.23 -46.94
N ASN A 887 23.10 -21.43 -46.79
CA ASN A 887 22.32 -22.67 -46.81
C ASN A 887 21.70 -22.91 -45.43
N SER A 888 20.73 -23.81 -45.32
CA SER A 888 20.13 -24.19 -44.02
C SER A 888 21.20 -24.58 -42.99
N GLY A 889 21.23 -23.87 -41.86
CA GLY A 889 22.22 -24.02 -40.79
C GLY A 889 23.59 -23.37 -41.05
N ASP A 890 23.78 -22.61 -42.14
CA ASP A 890 24.91 -21.70 -42.29
C ASP A 890 24.64 -20.40 -41.52
N GLN A 891 25.67 -19.87 -40.85
CA GLN A 891 25.70 -18.55 -40.23
C GLN A 891 26.80 -17.68 -40.86
N ILE A 892 26.65 -16.37 -40.76
CA ILE A 892 27.65 -15.36 -41.15
C ILE A 892 27.73 -14.26 -40.09
N ASP A 893 28.95 -13.94 -39.69
CA ASP A 893 29.24 -12.73 -38.93
C ASP A 893 29.32 -11.59 -39.97
N TYR A 894 28.32 -10.71 -40.01
CA TYR A 894 28.24 -9.61 -40.98
C TYR A 894 28.80 -8.32 -40.37
N GLU A 895 29.94 -7.86 -40.89
CA GLU A 895 30.51 -6.54 -40.65
C GLU A 895 29.88 -5.53 -41.64
N PHE A 896 29.35 -4.40 -41.14
CA PHE A 896 28.82 -3.34 -42.00
C PHE A 896 29.95 -2.53 -42.69
N ASP A 897 29.76 -2.18 -43.98
CA ASP A 897 30.64 -1.26 -44.71
C ASP A 897 30.59 0.18 -44.12
N ALA A 898 29.46 0.54 -43.49
CA ALA A 898 29.23 1.81 -42.82
C ALA A 898 29.52 1.76 -41.30
N THR A 899 30.62 2.40 -40.88
CA THR A 899 31.04 2.54 -39.48
C THR A 899 30.23 3.57 -38.67
N LEU A 900 30.05 3.32 -37.38
CA LEU A 900 29.49 4.24 -36.40
C LEU A 900 30.58 5.13 -35.78
N GLU A 901 30.29 6.41 -35.59
CA GLU A 901 31.13 7.37 -34.85
C GLU A 901 30.22 8.09 -33.83
N LEU A 902 30.61 8.12 -32.55
CA LEU A 902 29.84 8.72 -31.46
C LEU A 902 30.58 9.95 -30.93
N GLU A 903 30.05 11.15 -31.18
CA GLU A 903 30.70 12.42 -30.81
C GLU A 903 30.49 12.81 -29.32
N ASP A 904 29.38 12.40 -28.71
CA ASP A 904 28.98 12.77 -27.34
C ASP A 904 28.99 11.56 -26.38
N SER A 905 29.48 11.72 -25.14
CA SER A 905 29.34 10.72 -24.07
C SER A 905 27.87 10.55 -23.64
N GLY A 906 27.44 9.32 -23.37
CA GLY A 906 26.09 9.04 -22.88
C GLY A 906 25.63 7.61 -23.07
N GLU A 907 24.35 7.37 -22.75
CA GLU A 907 23.67 6.08 -22.93
C GLU A 907 23.09 5.94 -24.34
N TYR A 908 23.30 4.77 -24.95
CA TYR A 908 22.91 4.46 -26.31
C TYR A 908 22.37 3.02 -26.42
N THR A 909 21.22 2.87 -27.08
CA THR A 909 20.72 1.59 -27.58
C THR A 909 21.19 1.42 -29.03
N LEU A 910 21.94 0.34 -29.31
CA LEU A 910 22.16 -0.17 -30.66
C LEU A 910 21.12 -1.25 -30.95
N MET A 911 20.22 -0.95 -31.88
CA MET A 911 19.30 -1.92 -32.48
C MET A 911 19.88 -2.40 -33.80
N VAL A 912 19.80 -3.70 -34.07
CA VAL A 912 20.10 -4.32 -35.37
C VAL A 912 18.86 -5.12 -35.78
N GLU A 913 18.46 -5.01 -37.05
CA GLU A 913 17.35 -5.77 -37.64
C GLU A 913 17.78 -6.38 -38.98
N ILE A 914 17.18 -7.50 -39.37
CA ILE A 914 17.24 -8.05 -40.73
C ILE A 914 15.84 -8.06 -41.37
N GLU A 915 15.81 -8.12 -42.70
CA GLU A 915 14.56 -8.28 -43.47
C GLU A 915 14.81 -9.23 -44.65
N LEU A 916 14.12 -10.37 -44.66
CA LEU A 916 14.03 -11.29 -45.80
C LEU A 916 12.63 -11.23 -46.44
N THR A 917 12.58 -11.05 -47.76
CA THR A 917 11.29 -10.98 -48.48
C THR A 917 10.57 -12.32 -48.48
N GLY A 918 9.59 -12.47 -47.59
CA GLY A 918 8.85 -13.72 -47.40
C GLY A 918 9.53 -14.65 -46.41
N ASP A 919 10.18 -14.08 -45.39
CA ASP A 919 10.46 -14.80 -44.15
C ASP A 919 9.16 -15.35 -43.53
N GLU A 920 9.30 -16.42 -42.75
CA GLU A 920 8.22 -17.13 -42.10
C GLU A 920 8.23 -16.94 -40.57
N ASN A 921 9.28 -16.39 -39.93
CA ASN A 921 9.33 -16.09 -38.49
C ASN A 921 9.89 -14.69 -38.10
N PRO A 922 9.15 -13.58 -38.28
CA PRO A 922 9.65 -12.24 -37.94
C PRO A 922 9.91 -11.94 -36.44
N SER A 923 9.85 -12.91 -35.52
CA SER A 923 10.20 -12.71 -34.09
C SER A 923 11.70 -12.80 -33.80
N ASN A 924 12.49 -13.35 -34.74
CA ASN A 924 13.93 -13.55 -34.60
C ASN A 924 14.77 -12.59 -35.48
N ASP A 925 14.10 -11.63 -36.14
CA ASP A 925 14.71 -10.69 -37.09
C ASP A 925 15.45 -9.51 -36.41
N ASP A 926 15.21 -9.22 -35.12
CA ASP A 926 15.83 -8.09 -34.41
C ASP A 926 16.54 -8.45 -33.10
N GLN A 927 17.47 -7.58 -32.70
CA GLN A 927 18.24 -7.61 -31.45
C GLN A 927 18.60 -6.18 -31.03
N SER A 928 18.75 -5.95 -29.73
CA SER A 928 19.23 -4.67 -29.18
C SER A 928 20.24 -4.86 -28.05
N ILE A 929 21.27 -4.00 -27.98
CA ILE A 929 22.14 -3.85 -26.82
C ILE A 929 22.16 -2.40 -26.34
N ASP A 930 22.09 -2.21 -25.02
CA ASP A 930 22.30 -0.91 -24.37
C ASP A 930 23.74 -0.81 -23.86
N PHE A 931 24.36 0.36 -24.04
CA PHE A 931 25.73 0.63 -23.59
C PHE A 931 25.93 2.12 -23.26
N TYR A 932 26.98 2.40 -22.50
CA TYR A 932 27.47 3.77 -22.27
C TYR A 932 28.71 4.01 -23.12
N SER A 933 28.72 5.11 -23.89
CA SER A 933 29.89 5.56 -24.64
C SER A 933 30.56 6.72 -23.91
N ILE A 934 31.90 6.67 -23.82
CA ILE A 934 32.74 7.75 -23.31
C ILE A 934 33.51 8.37 -24.49
N SER A 935 33.20 9.63 -24.86
CA SER A 935 33.90 10.36 -25.93
C SER A 935 35.06 11.24 -25.43
N GLU A 936 34.98 11.81 -24.23
CA GLU A 936 36.09 12.47 -23.53
C GLU A 936 36.33 11.87 -22.14
N ALA A 937 37.58 11.82 -21.67
CA ALA A 937 37.94 11.35 -20.33
C ALA A 937 37.59 12.39 -19.25
N THR A 938 37.08 11.93 -18.11
CA THR A 938 36.62 12.78 -17.00
C THR A 938 37.78 13.51 -16.33
N SER A 939 37.63 14.82 -16.13
CA SER A 939 38.68 15.66 -15.56
C SER A 939 38.87 15.42 -14.05
N LEU A 940 40.08 15.69 -13.56
CA LEU A 940 40.38 15.82 -12.14
C LEU A 940 39.45 16.81 -11.40
N ASP A 941 39.41 16.64 -10.08
CA ASP A 941 38.43 17.23 -9.16
C ASP A 941 37.02 16.62 -9.33
N PHE A 942 36.98 15.33 -9.70
CA PHE A 942 35.79 14.48 -9.74
C PHE A 942 35.43 13.98 -8.32
N SER A 943 34.12 13.83 -8.08
CA SER A 943 33.53 13.40 -6.82
C SER A 943 32.23 12.64 -7.13
N GLU A 944 32.13 11.41 -6.65
CA GLU A 944 30.91 10.59 -6.69
C GLU A 944 30.53 10.19 -5.26
N ASP A 945 29.29 10.52 -4.88
CA ASP A 945 28.70 10.27 -3.57
C ASP A 945 27.53 9.27 -3.63
N PHE A 946 27.17 8.80 -4.83
CA PHE A 946 26.03 7.92 -5.14
C PHE A 946 24.64 8.50 -4.80
N GLU A 947 24.54 9.61 -4.04
CA GLU A 947 23.28 10.25 -3.62
C GLU A 947 22.45 10.77 -4.80
N THR A 948 23.12 11.18 -5.88
CA THR A 948 22.47 11.76 -7.06
C THR A 948 22.32 10.76 -8.21
N ASN A 949 23.28 9.84 -8.35
CA ASN A 949 23.42 8.97 -9.53
C ASN A 949 23.12 7.48 -9.23
N GLY A 950 22.97 7.09 -7.96
CA GLY A 950 22.87 5.69 -7.53
C GLY A 950 24.20 4.93 -7.63
N PHE A 951 24.16 3.62 -7.35
CA PHE A 951 25.30 2.73 -7.57
C PHE A 951 24.93 1.49 -8.40
N PRO A 952 25.69 1.15 -9.47
CA PRO A 952 26.76 1.93 -10.08
C PRO A 952 26.20 3.13 -10.89
N PRO A 953 26.86 4.29 -10.89
CA PRO A 953 26.45 5.42 -11.72
C PRO A 953 26.70 5.15 -13.22
N SER A 954 25.99 5.87 -14.11
CA SER A 954 26.13 5.71 -15.56
C SER A 954 27.59 5.83 -16.03
N GLY A 955 28.06 4.85 -16.81
CA GLY A 955 29.44 4.75 -17.28
C GLY A 955 30.37 3.91 -16.39
N TRP A 956 29.92 3.49 -15.21
CA TRP A 956 30.60 2.48 -14.39
C TRP A 956 30.01 1.08 -14.65
N GLN A 957 30.76 0.02 -14.31
CA GLN A 957 30.42 -1.37 -14.65
C GLN A 957 30.65 -2.31 -13.47
N ILE A 958 29.76 -3.30 -13.29
CA ILE A 958 29.97 -4.43 -12.36
C ILE A 958 30.40 -5.65 -13.19
N LEU A 959 31.42 -6.38 -12.70
CA LEU A 959 31.89 -7.64 -13.27
C LEU A 959 31.80 -8.72 -12.18
N ASN A 960 30.87 -9.64 -12.35
CA ASN A 960 30.60 -10.79 -11.48
C ASN A 960 31.06 -12.08 -12.21
N PRO A 961 32.18 -12.73 -11.81
CA PRO A 961 32.73 -13.86 -12.57
C PRO A 961 32.04 -15.22 -12.36
N ASP A 962 31.32 -15.43 -11.24
CA ASP A 962 30.65 -16.71 -10.93
C ASP A 962 29.12 -16.66 -11.07
N ASN A 963 28.55 -15.45 -11.13
CA ASN A 963 27.14 -15.12 -11.22
C ASN A 963 26.33 -15.39 -9.92
N ASP A 964 26.93 -15.19 -8.75
CA ASP A 964 26.31 -15.27 -7.40
C ASP A 964 26.30 -13.87 -6.70
N ASP A 965 26.23 -13.79 -5.35
CA ASP A 965 26.28 -12.54 -4.54
C ASP A 965 27.42 -11.58 -4.98
N THR A 966 27.10 -10.40 -5.53
CA THR A 966 28.10 -9.40 -6.01
C THR A 966 27.97 -8.01 -5.35
N TRP A 967 28.58 -6.97 -5.93
CA TRP A 967 28.41 -5.58 -5.49
C TRP A 967 26.98 -5.07 -5.79
N GLU A 968 26.29 -4.51 -4.81
CA GLU A 968 24.95 -3.91 -4.96
C GLU A 968 24.86 -2.51 -4.35
N GLU A 969 23.81 -1.76 -4.70
CA GLU A 969 23.47 -0.50 -4.02
C GLU A 969 22.93 -0.75 -2.62
N ARG A 970 23.37 0.04 -1.64
CA ARG A 970 22.83 0.03 -0.28
C ARG A 970 22.44 1.42 0.19
N SER A 971 21.15 1.72 0.05
CA SER A 971 20.50 2.88 0.65
C SER A 971 20.23 2.69 2.15
N GLY A 972 19.96 3.80 2.85
CA GLY A 972 19.67 3.79 4.28
C GLY A 972 20.91 3.64 5.17
N ILE A 973 22.11 3.78 4.60
CA ILE A 973 23.39 3.62 5.30
C ILE A 973 23.85 4.98 5.84
N LEU A 974 24.37 5.02 7.07
CA LEU A 974 24.85 6.28 7.67
C LEU A 974 26.31 6.53 7.25
N GLY A 975 26.53 7.53 6.38
CA GLY A 975 27.81 7.84 5.74
C GLY A 975 28.87 8.49 6.64
N SER A 976 29.99 8.90 6.04
CA SER A 976 31.15 9.45 6.76
C SER A 976 30.94 10.88 7.30
N ASP A 977 30.01 11.63 6.72
CA ASP A 977 29.59 12.96 7.18
C ASP A 977 28.58 12.91 8.37
N GLY A 978 27.86 11.79 8.48
CA GLY A 978 26.79 11.55 9.46
C GLY A 978 25.36 11.77 8.93
N ALA A 979 25.17 11.95 7.62
CA ALA A 979 23.87 11.80 6.96
C ALA A 979 23.53 10.32 6.72
N THR A 980 22.29 10.06 6.29
CA THR A 980 21.85 8.74 5.81
C THR A 980 21.67 8.82 4.31
N GLY A 981 22.27 7.87 3.59
CA GLY A 981 22.50 7.95 2.15
C GLY A 981 22.65 6.59 1.47
N ILE A 982 23.37 6.58 0.35
CA ILE A 982 23.63 5.45 -0.55
C ILE A 982 25.10 5.04 -0.46
N SER A 983 25.41 3.76 -0.63
CA SER A 983 26.79 3.25 -0.64
C SER A 983 26.92 1.99 -1.47
N ALA A 984 28.09 1.75 -2.05
CA ALA A 984 28.44 0.50 -2.73
C ALA A 984 28.69 -0.59 -1.67
N TYR A 985 27.97 -1.70 -1.74
CA TYR A 985 27.95 -2.73 -0.69
C TYR A 985 28.29 -4.12 -1.22
N PHE A 986 28.91 -4.94 -0.37
CA PHE A 986 29.22 -6.34 -0.67
C PHE A 986 28.93 -7.29 0.50
N ASN A 987 28.05 -8.28 0.28
CA ASN A 987 27.53 -9.18 1.31
C ASN A 987 28.44 -10.39 1.65
N ASN A 988 29.69 -10.11 2.05
CA ASN A 988 30.61 -11.13 2.57
C ASN A 988 30.09 -11.92 3.79
N PHE A 989 28.96 -11.50 4.40
CA PHE A 989 28.38 -12.18 5.56
C PHE A 989 27.49 -13.37 5.17
N SER A 990 26.80 -13.31 4.03
CA SER A 990 26.07 -14.47 3.47
C SER A 990 26.95 -15.28 2.51
N TYR A 991 27.77 -14.60 1.70
CA TYR A 991 28.48 -15.22 0.58
C TYR A 991 29.62 -16.13 1.06
N ASN A 992 29.45 -17.44 0.87
CA ASN A 992 30.35 -18.48 1.38
C ASN A 992 31.34 -19.00 0.30
N ALA A 993 32.00 -18.08 -0.40
CA ALA A 993 32.96 -18.36 -1.48
C ALA A 993 34.38 -17.87 -1.11
N GLU A 994 35.09 -18.59 -0.23
CA GLU A 994 36.45 -18.21 0.22
C GLU A 994 37.44 -18.13 -0.96
N GLY A 995 37.81 -16.91 -1.35
CA GLY A 995 38.78 -16.60 -2.39
C GLY A 995 38.23 -16.11 -3.72
N GLU A 996 36.91 -15.94 -3.87
CA GLU A 996 36.30 -15.39 -5.09
C GLU A 996 36.44 -13.86 -5.16
N GLU A 997 36.44 -13.29 -6.37
CA GLU A 997 36.81 -11.89 -6.64
C GLU A 997 35.78 -11.12 -7.49
N ASP A 998 35.02 -10.24 -6.85
CA ASP A 998 33.96 -9.43 -7.47
C ASP A 998 34.34 -7.96 -7.62
N VAL A 999 33.92 -7.37 -8.73
CA VAL A 999 34.49 -6.09 -9.18
C VAL A 999 33.41 -5.06 -9.52
N PHE A 1000 33.59 -3.82 -9.09
CA PHE A 1000 33.07 -2.67 -9.84
C PHE A 1000 34.22 -1.84 -10.42
N GLN A 1001 33.99 -1.27 -11.60
CA GLN A 1001 34.96 -0.56 -12.43
C GLN A 1001 34.42 0.83 -12.77
N THR A 1002 35.27 1.84 -12.63
CA THR A 1002 34.91 3.25 -12.85
C THR A 1002 34.91 3.62 -14.33
N GLU A 1003 34.44 4.83 -14.62
CA GLU A 1003 34.82 5.58 -15.82
C GLU A 1003 36.35 5.87 -15.91
N ILE A 1004 36.76 6.59 -16.96
CA ILE A 1004 38.15 6.89 -17.29
C ILE A 1004 38.48 8.35 -16.98
N PHE A 1005 39.58 8.60 -16.27
CA PHE A 1005 40.01 9.90 -15.79
C PHE A 1005 41.28 10.43 -16.48
N ASP A 1006 41.34 11.73 -16.76
CA ASP A 1006 42.49 12.39 -17.39
C ASP A 1006 43.54 12.88 -16.38
N LEU A 1007 44.71 12.21 -16.35
CA LEU A 1007 45.88 12.65 -15.59
C LEU A 1007 46.96 13.29 -16.50
N THR A 1008 46.71 13.49 -17.79
CA THR A 1008 47.68 13.97 -18.80
C THR A 1008 48.34 15.30 -18.41
N PHE A 1009 47.57 16.21 -17.81
CA PHE A 1009 48.02 17.55 -17.44
C PHE A 1009 48.30 17.74 -15.94
N ALA A 1010 48.25 16.66 -15.17
CA ALA A 1010 48.44 16.67 -13.72
C ALA A 1010 49.90 16.92 -13.31
N THR A 1011 50.11 17.53 -12.14
CA THR A 1011 51.42 17.65 -11.46
C THR A 1011 51.47 16.94 -10.11
N SER A 1012 50.31 16.53 -9.62
CA SER A 1012 50.07 15.55 -8.56
C SER A 1012 48.61 15.12 -8.70
N ALA A 1013 48.32 13.85 -8.43
CA ALA A 1013 46.97 13.31 -8.45
C ALA A 1013 46.80 12.28 -7.32
N GLN A 1014 45.59 12.15 -6.80
CA GLN A 1014 45.24 11.15 -5.80
C GLN A 1014 43.80 10.65 -6.02
N MET A 1015 43.53 9.43 -5.58
CA MET A 1015 42.18 8.93 -5.38
C MET A 1015 41.93 8.76 -3.88
N THR A 1016 40.75 9.14 -3.40
CA THR A 1016 40.28 8.85 -2.04
C THR A 1016 38.90 8.24 -2.07
N PHE A 1017 38.61 7.34 -1.14
CA PHE A 1017 37.29 6.75 -0.95
C PHE A 1017 37.06 6.49 0.53
N ASP A 1018 35.83 6.61 1.01
CA ASP A 1018 35.47 6.20 2.36
C ASP A 1018 35.16 4.69 2.40
N LEU A 1019 35.76 4.01 3.35
CA LEU A 1019 35.59 2.57 3.58
C LEU A 1019 34.94 2.34 4.96
N ALA A 1020 33.94 1.47 5.04
CA ALA A 1020 33.44 0.91 6.29
C ALA A 1020 33.49 -0.63 6.25
N LYS A 1021 34.15 -1.22 7.26
CA LYS A 1021 34.36 -2.67 7.34
C LYS A 1021 34.48 -3.16 8.78
N ALA A 1022 33.77 -4.22 9.12
CA ALA A 1022 34.06 -5.03 10.29
C ALA A 1022 34.73 -6.35 9.88
N GLN A 1023 35.69 -6.81 10.69
CA GLN A 1023 36.28 -8.13 10.54
C GLN A 1023 35.47 -9.17 11.33
N TYR A 1024 35.10 -10.30 10.72
CA TYR A 1024 34.36 -11.35 11.43
C TYR A 1024 35.24 -12.17 12.38
N SER A 1025 36.40 -12.69 11.93
CA SER A 1025 37.30 -13.47 12.79
C SER A 1025 38.76 -13.49 12.31
N THR A 1026 39.62 -14.28 12.98
CA THR A 1026 40.98 -14.61 12.49
C THR A 1026 41.01 -15.66 11.37
N GLY A 1027 39.88 -16.30 11.06
CA GLY A 1027 39.78 -17.41 10.11
C GLY A 1027 38.69 -17.26 9.05
N PHE A 1028 38.06 -16.08 9.02
CA PHE A 1028 37.12 -15.61 8.00
C PHE A 1028 37.46 -14.14 7.81
N SER A 1029 37.98 -13.79 6.63
CA SER A 1029 38.82 -12.60 6.46
C SER A 1029 38.87 -12.12 5.02
N ASP A 1030 37.92 -11.24 4.70
CA ASP A 1030 37.79 -10.65 3.38
C ASP A 1030 38.96 -9.68 3.07
N GLY A 1031 39.15 -9.41 1.78
CA GLY A 1031 40.07 -8.41 1.24
C GLY A 1031 39.33 -7.35 0.43
N LEU A 1032 39.96 -6.18 0.31
CA LEU A 1032 39.64 -5.18 -0.70
C LEU A 1032 40.94 -4.82 -1.43
N ARG A 1033 40.91 -4.92 -2.76
CA ARG A 1033 41.99 -4.55 -3.65
C ARG A 1033 41.49 -3.48 -4.61
N VAL A 1034 42.25 -2.41 -4.82
CA VAL A 1034 41.96 -1.42 -5.86
C VAL A 1034 43.11 -1.42 -6.85
N GLU A 1035 42.77 -1.53 -8.12
CA GLU A 1035 43.72 -1.62 -9.22
C GLU A 1035 43.46 -0.52 -10.24
N ILE A 1036 44.51 -0.13 -10.96
CA ILE A 1036 44.49 0.92 -11.97
C ILE A 1036 44.92 0.35 -13.33
N SER A 1037 44.23 0.73 -14.39
CA SER A 1037 44.65 0.54 -15.79
C SER A 1037 45.19 1.85 -16.36
N THR A 1038 46.11 1.75 -17.31
CA THR A 1038 46.61 2.85 -18.16
C THR A 1038 46.42 2.54 -19.66
N ASP A 1039 45.61 1.52 -19.95
CA ASP A 1039 45.39 0.92 -21.26
C ASP A 1039 43.91 0.52 -21.45
N CYS A 1040 43.00 1.34 -20.90
CA CYS A 1040 41.55 1.20 -21.04
C CYS A 1040 41.00 -0.18 -20.63
N GLY A 1041 41.34 -0.59 -19.41
CA GLY A 1041 40.87 -1.83 -18.79
C GLY A 1041 41.57 -3.11 -19.28
N GLN A 1042 42.48 -3.03 -20.25
CA GLN A 1042 43.13 -4.20 -20.84
C GLN A 1042 44.13 -4.87 -19.89
N THR A 1043 44.87 -4.09 -19.08
CA THR A 1043 45.68 -4.60 -17.97
C THR A 1043 45.58 -3.71 -16.73
N PHE A 1044 45.64 -4.34 -15.56
CA PHE A 1044 45.48 -3.69 -14.26
C PHE A 1044 46.70 -3.91 -13.36
N ALA A 1045 47.05 -2.87 -12.60
CA ALA A 1045 48.12 -2.88 -11.61
C ALA A 1045 47.56 -2.53 -10.21
N THR A 1046 47.89 -3.34 -9.20
CA THR A 1046 47.42 -3.12 -7.83
C THR A 1046 48.05 -1.87 -7.21
N VAL A 1047 47.19 -0.93 -6.75
CA VAL A 1047 47.57 0.33 -6.09
C VAL A 1047 47.12 0.41 -4.64
N TYR A 1048 46.10 -0.37 -4.26
CA TYR A 1048 45.66 -0.58 -2.89
C TYR A 1048 45.38 -2.07 -2.67
N GLU A 1049 45.81 -2.62 -1.53
CA GLU A 1049 45.42 -3.95 -1.09
C GLU A 1049 45.43 -4.01 0.44
N LYS A 1050 44.31 -4.40 1.05
CA LYS A 1050 44.24 -4.72 2.49
C LYS A 1050 43.28 -5.88 2.73
N SER A 1051 43.53 -6.63 3.78
CA SER A 1051 42.63 -7.67 4.28
C SER A 1051 42.65 -7.71 5.81
N GLY A 1052 41.66 -8.38 6.40
CA GLY A 1052 41.67 -8.64 7.83
C GLY A 1052 41.52 -7.38 8.70
N LEU A 1053 42.23 -7.34 9.83
CA LEU A 1053 42.23 -6.18 10.73
C LEU A 1053 42.93 -4.93 10.16
N ASP A 1054 43.72 -5.05 9.09
CA ASP A 1054 44.30 -3.88 8.41
C ASP A 1054 43.27 -3.24 7.44
N LEU A 1055 42.32 -4.04 6.93
CA LEU A 1055 41.15 -3.55 6.18
C LEU A 1055 40.05 -3.02 7.11
N SER A 1056 39.75 -3.74 8.19
CA SER A 1056 38.71 -3.39 9.18
C SER A 1056 38.83 -1.94 9.66
N THR A 1057 37.72 -1.21 9.66
CA THR A 1057 37.61 0.07 10.39
C THR A 1057 37.25 -0.15 11.86
N MET A 1058 36.58 -1.27 12.17
CA MET A 1058 36.30 -1.68 13.53
C MET A 1058 37.55 -2.28 14.22
N PRO A 1059 37.89 -1.89 15.46
CA PRO A 1059 39.14 -2.29 16.13
C PRO A 1059 39.12 -3.71 16.74
N SER A 1060 38.05 -4.48 16.52
CA SER A 1060 37.83 -5.80 17.10
C SER A 1060 36.88 -6.63 16.24
N TYR A 1061 37.00 -7.95 16.36
CA TYR A 1061 36.13 -8.90 15.67
C TYR A 1061 34.65 -8.73 16.03
N ILE A 1062 33.76 -8.80 15.03
CA ILE A 1062 32.30 -8.74 15.18
C ILE A 1062 31.71 -9.99 14.52
N THR A 1063 31.20 -10.93 15.33
CA THR A 1063 30.72 -12.26 14.88
C THR A 1063 29.20 -12.29 14.62
N SER A 1064 28.66 -11.19 14.11
CA SER A 1064 27.27 -10.99 13.70
C SER A 1064 27.27 -10.08 12.48
N ASN A 1065 26.22 -10.09 11.65
CA ASN A 1065 26.13 -9.16 10.52
C ASN A 1065 26.27 -7.72 11.04
N TRP A 1066 26.97 -6.89 10.28
CA TRP A 1066 27.38 -5.55 10.68
C TRP A 1066 27.20 -4.55 9.55
N THR A 1067 26.76 -3.36 9.94
CA THR A 1067 26.62 -2.17 9.09
C THR A 1067 27.19 -0.97 9.86
N PRO A 1068 27.80 0.02 9.20
CA PRO A 1068 28.15 1.28 9.86
C PRO A 1068 26.89 1.94 10.44
N SER A 1069 27.04 2.50 11.64
CA SER A 1069 25.96 3.11 12.44
C SER A 1069 26.40 4.44 13.08
N SER A 1070 27.55 4.95 12.67
CA SER A 1070 28.11 6.24 13.04
C SER A 1070 29.17 6.63 12.00
N ALA A 1071 29.33 7.93 11.73
CA ALA A 1071 30.41 8.47 10.90
C ALA A 1071 31.81 7.92 11.29
N GLY A 1072 32.04 7.69 12.59
CA GLY A 1072 33.27 7.08 13.12
C GLY A 1072 33.46 5.58 12.84
N ASN A 1073 32.57 4.95 12.04
CA ASN A 1073 32.77 3.62 11.46
C ASN A 1073 33.40 3.67 10.06
N TRP A 1074 33.44 4.83 9.43
CA TRP A 1074 34.13 5.04 8.16
C TRP A 1074 35.58 5.44 8.37
N ARG A 1075 36.41 5.16 7.37
CA ARG A 1075 37.79 5.61 7.27
C ARG A 1075 38.08 5.94 5.82
N GLN A 1076 38.38 7.22 5.57
CA GLN A 1076 38.91 7.64 4.28
C GLN A 1076 40.24 6.95 4.01
N GLU A 1077 40.28 6.24 2.89
CA GLU A 1077 41.47 5.67 2.29
C GLU A 1077 42.03 6.61 1.23
N GLN A 1078 43.33 6.51 0.97
CA GLN A 1078 44.05 7.38 0.04
C GLN A 1078 45.01 6.55 -0.81
N VAL A 1079 44.95 6.76 -2.12
CA VAL A 1079 45.79 6.12 -3.14
C VAL A 1079 46.57 7.21 -3.87
N ASP A 1080 47.90 7.12 -3.83
CA ASP A 1080 48.81 8.06 -4.51
C ASP A 1080 48.89 7.69 -6.01
N LEU A 1081 48.52 8.63 -6.89
CA LEU A 1081 48.52 8.43 -8.34
C LEU A 1081 49.74 9.09 -9.02
N THR A 1082 50.73 9.54 -8.24
CA THR A 1082 51.91 10.28 -8.75
C THR A 1082 52.74 9.50 -9.79
N ASP A 1083 52.73 8.17 -9.74
CA ASP A 1083 53.43 7.31 -10.72
C ASP A 1083 52.66 7.17 -12.07
N TYR A 1084 51.41 7.68 -12.16
CA TYR A 1084 50.53 7.61 -13.34
C TYR A 1084 50.21 8.99 -13.97
N LEU A 1085 50.94 10.04 -13.56
CA LEU A 1085 50.79 11.39 -14.12
C LEU A 1085 51.24 11.42 -15.58
N GLY A 1086 50.39 11.91 -16.47
CA GLY A 1086 50.65 11.96 -17.91
C GLY A 1086 49.85 10.96 -18.75
N GLU A 1087 49.12 10.03 -18.11
CA GLU A 1087 48.32 8.98 -18.76
C GLU A 1087 46.80 9.24 -18.57
N LEU A 1088 45.97 8.48 -19.29
CA LEU A 1088 44.56 8.26 -18.91
C LEU A 1088 44.48 7.05 -17.98
N VAL A 1089 43.59 7.06 -16.98
CA VAL A 1089 43.49 5.98 -15.98
C VAL A 1089 42.06 5.53 -15.72
N GLN A 1090 41.90 4.25 -15.41
CA GLN A 1090 40.62 3.66 -14.99
C GLN A 1090 40.84 2.82 -13.73
N PHE A 1091 39.91 2.87 -12.77
CA PHE A 1091 40.02 2.14 -11.51
C PHE A 1091 39.06 0.96 -11.48
N ARG A 1092 39.43 -0.09 -10.72
CA ARG A 1092 38.50 -1.14 -10.33
C ARG A 1092 38.69 -1.57 -8.88
N PHE A 1093 37.58 -1.78 -8.19
CA PHE A 1093 37.49 -2.14 -6.78
C PHE A 1093 37.06 -3.60 -6.69
N ILE A 1094 37.97 -4.46 -6.21
CA ILE A 1094 37.77 -5.90 -6.08
C ILE A 1094 37.53 -6.26 -4.62
N ASN A 1095 36.34 -6.77 -4.30
CA ASN A 1095 36.10 -7.46 -3.04
C ASN A 1095 36.61 -8.90 -3.17
N VAL A 1096 37.50 -9.32 -2.27
CA VAL A 1096 37.99 -10.71 -2.20
C VAL A 1096 37.27 -11.39 -1.05
N CYS A 1097 36.37 -12.33 -1.36
CA CYS A 1097 35.49 -12.92 -0.36
C CYS A 1097 36.26 -13.81 0.63
N GLY A 1098 36.04 -13.62 1.93
CA GLY A 1098 36.59 -14.45 3.01
C GLY A 1098 35.52 -14.99 3.95
N TYR A 1099 34.25 -14.98 3.54
CA TYR A 1099 33.05 -15.31 4.33
C TYR A 1099 33.02 -14.59 5.69
N GLY A 1100 33.44 -13.33 5.69
CA GLY A 1100 33.62 -12.50 6.87
C GLY A 1100 32.39 -11.67 7.23
N ASN A 1101 32.44 -10.38 6.92
CA ASN A 1101 31.39 -9.42 7.27
C ASN A 1101 31.31 -8.33 6.21
N SER A 1102 30.16 -7.71 5.99
CA SER A 1102 29.94 -6.91 4.78
C SER A 1102 30.94 -5.75 4.56
N THR A 1103 31.28 -5.47 3.29
CA THR A 1103 32.09 -4.31 2.87
C THR A 1103 31.16 -3.18 2.45
N PHE A 1104 31.53 -1.92 2.76
CA PHE A 1104 30.84 -0.72 2.28
C PHE A 1104 31.89 0.28 1.75
N ILE A 1105 31.64 0.88 0.58
CA ILE A 1105 32.46 1.93 -0.04
C ILE A 1105 31.55 3.11 -0.43
N ASP A 1106 32.07 4.31 -0.25
CA ASP A 1106 31.36 5.58 -0.35
C ASP A 1106 32.35 6.71 -0.77
N ASN A 1107 31.84 7.86 -1.21
CA ASN A 1107 32.59 9.10 -1.43
C ASN A 1107 33.89 8.93 -2.25
N ILE A 1108 33.76 8.43 -3.49
CA ILE A 1108 34.91 8.17 -4.38
C ILE A 1108 35.29 9.47 -5.11
N ASN A 1109 36.51 9.94 -4.87
CA ASN A 1109 37.01 11.23 -5.37
C ASN A 1109 38.35 11.04 -6.11
N VAL A 1110 38.55 11.79 -7.21
CA VAL A 1110 39.78 11.79 -8.01
C VAL A 1110 40.27 13.24 -8.21
N GLU A 1111 41.25 13.64 -7.41
CA GLU A 1111 41.69 15.05 -7.26
C GLU A 1111 43.09 15.29 -7.83
N GLY A 1112 43.39 16.51 -8.31
CA GLY A 1112 44.79 16.84 -8.64
C GLY A 1112 45.07 18.27 -9.13
N PHE A 1113 46.36 18.65 -9.13
CA PHE A 1113 46.79 20.00 -9.48
C PHE A 1113 47.37 20.08 -10.90
N LEU A 1114 46.76 20.88 -11.78
CA LEU A 1114 47.14 21.00 -13.20
C LEU A 1114 48.42 21.84 -13.46
N SER A 1115 49.15 21.44 -14.52
CA SER A 1115 50.41 22.04 -14.96
C SER A 1115 50.23 23.40 -15.66
N ASN A 1116 50.75 24.46 -15.06
CA ASN A 1116 50.71 25.82 -15.62
C ASN A 1116 51.78 26.03 -16.74
N GLN A 1117 51.57 25.44 -17.91
CA GLN A 1117 52.15 25.90 -19.18
C GLN A 1117 51.26 26.98 -19.81
N ASN A 1118 51.83 27.90 -20.58
CA ASN A 1118 51.14 29.12 -21.03
C ASN A 1118 50.51 28.99 -22.44
N PHE A 1119 49.61 29.93 -22.75
CA PHE A 1119 48.92 30.19 -24.04
C PHE A 1119 47.70 29.29 -24.32
N GLU A 1120 46.47 29.78 -24.59
CA GLU A 1120 45.97 31.18 -24.68
C GLU A 1120 44.63 31.37 -23.97
N ASN A 1121 44.44 32.49 -23.26
CA ASN A 1121 43.14 32.87 -22.71
C ASN A 1121 42.99 34.41 -22.66
N LEU A 1122 42.20 34.99 -23.57
CA LEU A 1122 42.14 36.44 -23.83
C LEU A 1122 41.33 37.21 -22.77
N GLN A 1123 41.74 37.15 -21.51
CA GLN A 1123 40.98 37.72 -20.41
C GLN A 1123 41.15 39.25 -20.29
N PHE A 1124 40.02 39.95 -20.41
CA PHE A 1124 39.89 41.38 -20.14
C PHE A 1124 38.85 41.65 -19.04
N THR A 1125 39.05 42.77 -18.35
CA THR A 1125 38.14 43.34 -17.36
C THR A 1125 37.52 44.62 -17.91
N MET A 1126 36.27 44.90 -17.52
CA MET A 1126 35.47 46.00 -18.06
C MET A 1126 34.86 46.83 -16.92
N TYR A 1127 35.20 48.11 -16.84
CA TYR A 1127 34.70 48.99 -15.78
C TYR A 1127 34.55 50.46 -16.23
N PRO A 1128 33.64 51.25 -15.65
CA PRO A 1128 32.51 50.78 -14.84
C PRO A 1128 31.53 49.98 -15.73
N ASN A 1129 30.91 48.94 -15.17
CA ASN A 1129 29.80 48.23 -15.79
C ASN A 1129 28.75 48.02 -14.71
N PRO A 1130 27.56 48.65 -14.78
CA PRO A 1130 27.06 49.49 -15.86
C PRO A 1130 27.83 50.81 -16.10
N ALA A 1131 27.84 51.27 -17.36
CA ALA A 1131 28.47 52.52 -17.81
C ALA A 1131 27.43 53.55 -18.29
N SER A 1132 27.69 54.86 -18.15
CA SER A 1132 26.81 55.93 -18.68
C SER A 1132 27.47 56.86 -19.70
N ASN A 1133 28.80 56.92 -19.80
CA ASN A 1133 29.50 57.81 -20.73
C ASN A 1133 30.65 57.12 -21.44
N GLU A 1134 31.52 56.47 -20.67
CA GLU A 1134 32.71 55.77 -21.16
C GLU A 1134 32.89 54.47 -20.38
N VAL A 1135 33.48 53.47 -21.02
CA VAL A 1135 33.84 52.19 -20.43
C VAL A 1135 35.30 51.86 -20.77
N PHE A 1136 36.03 51.41 -19.76
CA PHE A 1136 37.45 51.08 -19.83
C PHE A 1136 37.60 49.56 -19.93
N LEU A 1137 38.37 49.11 -20.91
CA LEU A 1137 38.68 47.72 -21.18
C LEU A 1137 40.15 47.50 -20.84
N ARG A 1138 40.42 46.80 -19.74
CA ARG A 1138 41.78 46.56 -19.27
C ARG A 1138 42.15 45.09 -19.43
N PHE A 1139 43.20 44.85 -20.19
CA PHE A 1139 43.74 43.52 -20.48
C PHE A 1139 44.82 43.17 -19.46
N GLY A 1140 44.96 41.87 -19.14
CA GLY A 1140 45.88 41.41 -18.10
C GLY A 1140 47.34 41.33 -18.55
N ASN A 1141 47.57 40.68 -19.71
CA ASN A 1141 48.89 40.44 -20.30
C ASN A 1141 48.80 40.40 -21.85
N ALA A 1142 48.19 41.41 -22.47
CA ALA A 1142 48.04 41.43 -23.92
C ALA A 1142 49.40 41.66 -24.65
N PRO A 1143 49.77 40.82 -25.63
CA PRO A 1143 50.90 41.11 -26.51
C PRO A 1143 50.62 42.31 -27.41
N ALA A 1144 51.67 42.93 -27.97
CA ALA A 1144 51.58 44.20 -28.71
C ALA A 1144 51.11 44.05 -30.17
N SER A 1145 50.03 43.30 -30.41
CA SER A 1145 49.33 43.20 -31.71
C SER A 1145 48.04 44.04 -31.74
N ASP A 1146 47.42 44.12 -32.91
CA ASP A 1146 46.23 44.93 -33.19
C ASP A 1146 44.94 44.16 -32.81
N LEU A 1147 44.09 44.73 -31.95
CA LEU A 1147 42.81 44.11 -31.53
C LEU A 1147 41.62 44.61 -32.36
N GLU A 1148 40.68 43.72 -32.71
CA GLU A 1148 39.36 44.12 -33.22
C GLU A 1148 38.35 44.18 -32.06
N ILE A 1149 37.50 45.21 -32.02
CA ILE A 1149 36.47 45.37 -30.99
C ILE A 1149 35.13 45.72 -31.64
N ASN A 1150 34.10 44.94 -31.31
CA ASN A 1150 32.74 45.06 -31.77
C ASN A 1150 31.78 45.24 -30.58
N ILE A 1151 30.76 46.06 -30.72
CA ILE A 1151 29.61 46.10 -29.79
C ILE A 1151 28.34 45.87 -30.58
N SER A 1152 27.50 44.93 -30.14
CA SER A 1152 26.14 44.72 -30.63
C SER A 1152 25.09 45.04 -29.55
N ASN A 1153 23.89 45.42 -29.97
CA ASN A 1153 22.74 45.54 -29.07
C ASN A 1153 22.10 44.16 -28.79
N ALA A 1154 21.12 44.11 -27.88
CA ALA A 1154 20.39 42.88 -27.54
C ALA A 1154 19.60 42.23 -28.71
N LEU A 1155 19.54 42.85 -29.89
CA LEU A 1155 18.98 42.28 -31.13
C LEU A 1155 20.07 41.80 -32.10
N GLY A 1156 21.31 41.64 -31.64
CA GLY A 1156 22.47 41.21 -32.43
C GLY A 1156 23.03 42.25 -33.40
N GLN A 1157 22.45 43.46 -33.47
CA GLN A 1157 22.88 44.48 -34.42
C GLN A 1157 24.16 45.17 -33.94
N THR A 1158 25.24 45.09 -34.71
CA THR A 1158 26.50 45.81 -34.43
C THR A 1158 26.29 47.32 -34.47
N VAL A 1159 26.46 47.98 -33.33
CA VAL A 1159 26.38 49.44 -33.15
C VAL A 1159 27.75 50.12 -33.22
N TYR A 1160 28.84 49.37 -33.06
CA TYR A 1160 30.22 49.84 -33.20
C TYR A 1160 31.15 48.71 -33.61
N GLN A 1161 32.11 49.02 -34.48
CA GLN A 1161 33.19 48.13 -34.92
C GLN A 1161 34.47 48.96 -35.09
N SER A 1162 35.62 48.42 -34.70
CA SER A 1162 36.92 49.06 -34.89
C SER A 1162 37.93 48.11 -35.52
N ASN A 1163 38.40 48.46 -36.74
CA ASN A 1163 39.25 47.62 -37.59
C ASN A 1163 40.62 47.26 -36.99
N SER A 1164 41.15 48.10 -36.09
CA SER A 1164 42.30 47.78 -35.24
C SER A 1164 42.44 48.80 -34.12
N VAL A 1165 42.72 48.33 -32.90
CA VAL A 1165 42.95 49.15 -31.70
C VAL A 1165 44.35 48.86 -31.16
N LYS A 1166 45.22 49.87 -31.18
CA LYS A 1166 46.53 49.82 -30.52
C LYS A 1166 46.41 50.21 -29.06
N LEU A 1167 46.72 49.27 -28.18
CA LEU A 1167 46.83 49.51 -26.75
C LEU A 1167 47.99 50.49 -26.48
N ASN A 1168 47.70 51.58 -25.78
CA ASN A 1168 48.74 52.41 -25.18
C ASN A 1168 49.37 51.65 -23.99
N GLY A 1169 50.53 52.13 -23.51
CA GLY A 1169 51.46 51.38 -22.65
C GLY A 1169 50.91 50.76 -21.34
N ASP A 1170 49.72 51.16 -20.89
CA ASP A 1170 49.05 50.62 -19.70
C ASP A 1170 47.98 49.55 -20.04
N GLN A 1171 48.07 48.91 -21.21
CA GLN A 1171 47.18 47.82 -21.71
C GLN A 1171 45.67 48.08 -21.51
N THR A 1172 45.24 49.31 -21.77
CA THR A 1172 43.85 49.74 -21.58
C THR A 1172 43.30 50.44 -22.83
N ALA A 1173 42.11 50.03 -23.27
CA ALA A 1173 41.31 50.72 -24.29
C ALA A 1173 40.11 51.45 -23.63
N ILE A 1174 39.62 52.50 -24.27
CA ILE A 1174 38.48 53.31 -23.80
C ILE A 1174 37.45 53.40 -24.93
N LEU A 1175 36.20 53.02 -24.63
CA LEU A 1175 35.08 53.15 -25.55
C LEU A 1175 34.08 54.18 -24.99
N ASN A 1176 33.66 55.12 -25.83
CA ASN A 1176 32.64 56.09 -25.47
C ASN A 1176 31.25 55.54 -25.85
N VAL A 1177 30.36 55.48 -24.86
CA VAL A 1177 28.99 54.93 -24.96
C VAL A 1177 27.92 55.97 -24.65
N SER A 1178 28.30 57.23 -24.43
CA SER A 1178 27.39 58.34 -24.09
C SER A 1178 26.29 58.64 -25.14
N GLY A 1179 26.44 58.12 -26.35
CA GLY A 1179 25.45 58.21 -27.43
C GLY A 1179 24.55 56.98 -27.59
N TYR A 1180 24.70 55.94 -26.76
CA TYR A 1180 23.89 54.72 -26.83
C TYR A 1180 22.66 54.83 -25.93
N ALA A 1181 21.57 54.16 -26.30
CA ALA A 1181 20.37 54.10 -25.46
C ALA A 1181 20.59 53.17 -24.26
N THR A 1182 20.01 53.52 -23.10
CA THR A 1182 19.98 52.69 -21.88
C THR A 1182 19.52 51.26 -22.20
N GLY A 1183 20.31 50.25 -21.83
CA GLY A 1183 20.01 48.84 -22.15
C GLY A 1183 21.20 47.89 -22.08
N LEU A 1184 20.97 46.63 -22.45
CA LEU A 1184 21.98 45.58 -22.54
C LEU A 1184 22.62 45.54 -23.95
N TYR A 1185 23.93 45.48 -23.97
CA TYR A 1185 24.79 45.32 -25.15
C TYR A 1185 25.77 44.17 -24.91
N PHE A 1186 26.34 43.64 -25.98
CA PHE A 1186 27.40 42.64 -25.94
C PHE A 1186 28.64 43.24 -26.60
N ILE A 1187 29.76 43.22 -25.88
CA ILE A 1187 31.06 43.58 -26.42
C ILE A 1187 31.82 42.30 -26.80
N SER A 1188 32.20 42.20 -28.06
CA SER A 1188 33.04 41.13 -28.61
C SER A 1188 34.43 41.70 -28.91
N ILE A 1189 35.47 41.01 -28.47
CA ILE A 1189 36.86 41.38 -28.72
C ILE A 1189 37.54 40.18 -29.40
N LYS A 1190 38.23 40.44 -30.51
CA LYS A 1190 38.91 39.41 -31.31
C LYS A 1190 40.39 39.72 -31.45
N GLN A 1191 41.20 38.68 -31.26
CA GLN A 1191 42.63 38.66 -31.55
C GLN A 1191 42.92 37.40 -32.37
N ASP A 1192 43.46 37.57 -33.58
CA ASP A 1192 43.71 36.50 -34.55
C ASP A 1192 42.47 35.60 -34.76
N ASN A 1193 42.46 34.33 -34.34
CA ASN A 1193 41.25 33.47 -34.40
C ASN A 1193 40.35 33.59 -33.15
N SER A 1194 40.93 33.90 -31.99
CA SER A 1194 40.28 33.86 -30.68
C SER A 1194 39.32 35.05 -30.47
N THR A 1195 38.06 34.76 -30.13
CA THR A 1195 37.00 35.77 -29.93
C THR A 1195 36.35 35.59 -28.56
N ILE A 1196 36.27 36.64 -27.76
CA ILE A 1196 35.68 36.60 -26.41
C ILE A 1196 34.58 37.66 -26.27
N ILE A 1197 33.47 37.34 -25.63
CA ILE A 1197 32.26 38.19 -25.55
C ILE A 1197 31.86 38.41 -24.09
N LYS A 1198 31.58 39.67 -23.70
CA LYS A 1198 31.07 40.01 -22.35
C LYS A 1198 29.87 40.98 -22.41
N LYS A 1199 28.98 40.90 -21.41
CA LYS A 1199 27.78 41.74 -21.28
C LYS A 1199 28.13 43.14 -20.78
N LEU A 1200 27.70 44.18 -21.50
CA LEU A 1200 27.84 45.60 -21.15
C LEU A 1200 26.46 46.22 -20.93
N ILE A 1201 26.21 46.79 -19.75
CA ILE A 1201 24.98 47.52 -19.45
C ILE A 1201 25.25 49.02 -19.60
N VAL A 1202 24.51 49.69 -20.48
CA VAL A 1202 24.53 51.16 -20.60
C VAL A 1202 23.37 51.75 -19.79
N LYS A 1203 23.65 52.79 -19.01
CA LYS A 1203 22.72 53.53 -18.15
C LYS A 1203 22.45 54.93 -18.68
#